data_AF-A0A8H4R1L5-F1
#
_entry.id   AF-A0A8H4R1L5-F1
#
_cell.length_a   1.000
_cell.length_b   1.000
_cell.length_c   1.000
_cell.angle_alpha   90.00
_cell.angle_beta   90.00
_cell.angle_gamma   90.00
#
_symmetry.space_group_name_H-M   'P 1'
#
loop_
_entity.id
_entity.type
_entity.pdbx_description
1 polymer ?
#
loop_
_entity_poly.entity_id
_entity_poly.type
_entity_poly.pdbx_seq_one_letter_code
_entity_poly.pdbx_strand_id
1 'polypeptide(L)'
;MDSQQEVREVEEPPHTPVVSFLGPISSYTHQAALSCFESDKYNYKAAQTITDVFTAVQSGEAELGVVPFENSTNGAVIFTLELLADRHKLFPDITVCAEAYLDVSHYLLGRMPRRTPTIDSPDMSGSCTPTTSIPSPLQPRAKPLCSLKHIERIYTHPQAWGQCEIFLGAYLKGIERIDVSSTSRAAEIVKEDTSGTSAAIASSLAAEIHNLDILAKGIEDREDNTTRFFVLRKGIDKSLKTSKGKTKSLISFTIDHRSPGALAQVLDCFRGYALNLTSINSRPSKVIPFQYIFFVEFEGSKLNDPSRRSRHAHAAHRHKPPSLNNSRRRANYIYDYLSPTQSHLLNITLADFLPESCYPSNFHKSNLTLPLARPRGPTLQEIQGGLGSTRPSKALDLPQGHHLVYFPPQVLSSDLLPDGTDPVQSPGPPYVRRMWAGGSLVFDPAPARPLVLDASRVVCREKITDVSVKGADSQEKVFVTIERRVGLSSEQEQDSEVPANTVALERRNLVFMEEKTVAAAKEDAARPDKILKPALTPDASVSITPTQSLLFRFSALSFNAHGIHLDPQYCREVEGHRNLLVHGPLSLVLMLSVLRSQLQEEEMIFKFDYRNLAPLYASEKMNVCVRRDPKQSSKFDVWIEGSHGGYAVKGSALIGRSGVKTPFDGSEALEK
;
A
#
# COMPACT_ATOMS: atom_id res chain seq x y z
N MET A 1 56.86 28.71 41.34
CA MET A 1 55.94 28.46 42.46
C MET A 1 54.59 28.94 41.99
N ASP A 2 53.86 28.07 41.30
CA ASP A 2 52.48 28.35 40.90
C ASP A 2 51.57 27.41 41.69
N SER A 3 50.72 28.05 42.49
CA SER A 3 49.70 27.48 43.35
C SER A 3 48.54 26.95 42.52
N GLN A 4 48.26 25.65 42.63
CA GLN A 4 47.03 25.05 42.15
C GLN A 4 45.87 25.43 43.08
N GLN A 5 44.82 26.01 42.50
CA GLN A 5 43.55 26.31 43.17
C GLN A 5 42.54 25.24 42.74
N GLU A 6 42.22 24.31 43.64
CA GLU A 6 41.15 23.32 43.47
C GLU A 6 39.79 24.04 43.43
N VAL A 7 39.09 23.92 42.29
CA VAL A 7 37.70 24.31 42.16
C VAL A 7 36.85 23.15 42.65
N ARG A 8 36.15 23.34 43.78
CA ARG A 8 35.11 22.42 44.26
C ARG A 8 33.88 22.57 43.38
N GLU A 9 33.50 21.50 42.69
CA GLU A 9 32.18 21.39 42.04
C GLU A 9 31.08 21.42 43.09
N VAL A 10 30.11 22.30 42.89
CA VAL A 10 28.90 22.42 43.71
C VAL A 10 27.90 21.39 43.17
N GLU A 11 27.56 20.37 43.94
CA GLU A 11 26.45 19.44 43.61
C GLU A 11 25.12 20.22 43.63
N GLU A 12 24.46 20.30 42.47
CA GLU A 12 23.08 20.76 42.35
C GLU A 12 22.13 19.83 43.14
N PRO A 13 21.06 20.36 43.77
CA PRO A 13 20.12 19.54 44.54
C PRO A 13 19.42 18.50 43.64
N PRO A 14 18.99 17.35 44.19
CA PRO A 14 18.37 16.29 43.41
C PRO A 14 17.10 16.78 42.71
N HIS A 15 17.15 16.87 41.38
CA HIS A 15 16.03 17.27 40.54
C HIS A 15 14.90 16.23 40.67
N THR A 16 13.83 16.58 41.39
CA THR A 16 12.65 15.71 41.50
C THR A 16 11.86 15.77 40.20
N PRO A 17 11.70 14.67 39.45
CA PRO A 17 11.04 14.64 38.16
C PRO A 17 9.56 15.04 38.23
N VAL A 18 9.09 15.77 37.22
CA VAL A 18 7.71 16.27 37.15
C VAL A 18 6.86 15.37 36.24
N VAL A 19 5.67 14.99 36.73
CA VAL A 19 4.63 14.26 35.99
C VAL A 19 3.47 15.21 35.73
N SER A 20 3.28 15.58 34.47
CA SER A 20 2.11 16.35 34.02
C SER A 20 0.93 15.40 33.75
N PHE A 21 -0.29 15.78 34.12
CA PHE A 21 -1.48 14.94 33.88
C PHE A 21 -2.70 15.80 33.53
N LEU A 22 -3.67 15.21 32.82
CA LEU A 22 -4.94 15.89 32.54
C LEU A 22 -5.71 16.13 33.85
N GLY A 23 -5.76 17.39 34.26
CA GLY A 23 -6.40 17.83 35.48
C GLY A 23 -7.93 17.79 35.45
N PRO A 24 -8.59 18.30 36.50
CA PRO A 24 -7.98 18.91 37.69
C PRO A 24 -7.44 17.87 38.70
N ILE A 25 -6.88 18.33 39.82
CA ILE A 25 -6.50 17.47 40.95
C ILE A 25 -7.72 16.66 41.39
N SER A 26 -7.49 15.40 41.79
CA SER A 26 -8.49 14.36 42.10
C SER A 26 -9.18 13.68 40.90
N SER A 27 -8.82 14.04 39.67
CA SER A 27 -9.37 13.38 38.48
C SER A 27 -8.96 11.91 38.39
N TYR A 28 -9.65 11.12 37.57
CA TYR A 28 -9.24 9.75 37.28
C TYR A 28 -7.83 9.70 36.65
N THR A 29 -7.44 10.70 35.87
CA THR A 29 -6.07 10.81 35.35
C THR A 29 -5.05 11.08 36.47
N HIS A 30 -5.40 11.88 37.48
CA HIS A 30 -4.57 12.09 38.66
C HIS A 30 -4.36 10.78 39.43
N GLN A 31 -5.43 10.02 39.64
CA GLN A 31 -5.37 8.71 40.29
C GLN A 31 -4.53 7.71 39.49
N ALA A 32 -4.66 7.71 38.15
CA ALA A 32 -3.80 6.89 37.29
C ALA A 32 -2.33 7.30 37.40
N ALA A 33 -2.02 8.60 37.46
CA ALA A 33 -0.66 9.09 37.65
C ALA A 33 -0.06 8.64 38.98
N LEU A 34 -0.82 8.75 40.08
CA LEU A 34 -0.42 8.27 41.41
C LEU A 34 -0.24 6.76 41.49
N SER A 35 -0.98 5.98 40.69
CA SER A 35 -0.81 4.52 40.65
C SER A 35 0.47 4.08 39.93
N CYS A 36 1.00 4.93 39.04
CA CYS A 36 2.19 4.63 38.24
C CYS A 36 3.48 5.14 38.89
N PHE A 37 3.40 6.24 39.63
CA PHE A 37 4.56 6.94 40.16
C PHE A 37 4.39 7.18 41.66
N GLU A 38 5.43 6.90 42.45
CA GLU A 38 5.38 7.11 43.90
C GLU A 38 5.43 8.61 44.22
N SER A 39 4.56 9.08 45.12
CA SER A 39 4.48 10.50 45.53
C SER A 39 5.77 11.08 46.10
N ASP A 40 6.61 10.22 46.65
CA ASP A 40 7.83 10.63 47.34
C ASP A 40 9.01 10.84 46.35
N LYS A 41 8.82 10.43 45.09
CA LYS A 41 9.85 10.47 44.03
C LYS A 41 9.50 11.40 42.88
N TYR A 42 8.25 11.85 42.77
CA TYR A 42 7.75 12.63 41.64
C TYR A 42 6.87 13.79 42.09
N ASN A 43 7.02 14.94 41.42
CA ASN A 43 6.12 16.08 41.57
C ASN A 43 5.00 16.01 40.53
N TYR A 44 3.75 16.28 40.93
CA TYR A 44 2.60 16.22 40.04
C TYR A 44 2.12 17.60 39.63
N LYS A 45 1.87 17.80 38.33
CA LYS A 45 1.33 19.05 37.79
C LYS A 45 0.07 18.81 36.99
N ALA A 46 -1.03 19.39 37.43
CA ALA A 46 -2.30 19.35 36.70
C ALA A 46 -2.24 20.29 35.49
N ALA A 47 -2.57 19.76 34.31
CA ALA A 47 -2.72 20.50 33.07
C ALA A 47 -4.21 20.71 32.74
N GLN A 48 -4.54 21.80 32.04
CA GLN A 48 -5.94 22.10 31.70
C GLN A 48 -6.45 21.25 30.54
N THR A 49 -5.59 20.99 29.55
CA THR A 49 -5.92 20.20 28.36
C THR A 49 -4.90 19.10 28.11
N ILE A 50 -5.28 18.12 27.28
CA ILE A 50 -4.35 17.05 26.84
C ILE A 50 -3.20 17.67 26.04
N THR A 51 -3.47 18.71 25.25
CA THR A 51 -2.44 19.46 24.51
C THR A 51 -1.40 20.08 25.44
N ASP A 52 -1.82 20.60 26.60
CA ASP A 52 -0.89 21.17 27.58
C ASP A 52 0.01 20.09 28.20
N VAL A 53 -0.50 18.86 28.40
CA VAL A 53 0.33 17.73 28.84
C VAL A 53 1.40 17.40 27.79
N PHE A 54 1.01 17.30 26.51
CA PHE A 54 1.97 17.09 25.41
C PHE A 54 2.99 18.22 25.34
N THR A 55 2.55 19.47 25.47
CA THR A 55 3.42 20.65 25.41
C THR A 55 4.43 20.67 26.56
N ALA A 56 4.00 20.37 27.79
CA ALA A 56 4.88 20.30 28.95
C ALA A 56 5.96 19.20 28.80
N VAL A 57 5.59 18.04 28.24
CA VAL A 57 6.56 16.96 27.96
C VAL A 57 7.51 17.34 26.83
N GLN A 58 6.98 17.94 25.75
CA GLN A 58 7.77 18.37 24.59
C GLN A 58 8.79 19.46 24.95
N SER A 59 8.41 20.41 25.80
CA SER A 59 9.28 21.49 26.27
C SER A 59 10.33 21.02 27.28
N GLY A 60 10.10 19.87 27.93
CA GLY A 60 10.91 19.37 29.04
C GLY A 60 10.54 19.95 30.40
N GLU A 61 9.45 20.73 30.48
CA GLU A 61 8.87 21.21 31.75
C GLU A 61 8.35 20.06 32.62
N ALA A 62 7.85 19.00 31.98
CA ALA A 62 7.53 17.74 32.62
C ALA A 62 8.36 16.61 32.00
N GLU A 63 8.91 15.73 32.82
CA GLU A 63 9.64 14.55 32.32
C GLU A 63 8.67 13.52 31.74
N LEU A 64 7.49 13.42 32.35
CA LEU A 64 6.45 12.44 32.01
C LEU A 64 5.09 13.12 31.89
N GLY A 65 4.24 12.58 31.03
CA GLY A 65 2.87 13.02 30.83
C GLY A 65 1.88 11.86 30.95
N VAL A 66 0.79 12.00 31.70
CA VAL A 66 -0.27 10.98 31.79
C VAL A 66 -1.53 11.47 31.10
N VAL A 67 -1.95 10.75 30.07
CA VAL A 67 -3.12 11.10 29.25
C VAL A 67 -4.07 9.92 29.10
N PRO A 68 -5.39 10.13 29.10
CA PRO A 68 -6.34 9.06 28.85
C PRO A 68 -6.29 8.65 27.37
N PHE A 69 -6.40 7.35 27.10
CA PHE A 69 -6.32 6.79 25.75
C PHE A 69 -7.61 6.09 25.33
N GLU A 70 -8.20 5.27 26.19
CA GLU A 70 -9.38 4.46 25.85
C GLU A 70 -10.19 4.14 27.10
N ASN A 71 -11.51 4.11 26.98
CA ASN A 71 -12.41 3.65 28.03
C ASN A 71 -13.20 2.43 27.52
N SER A 72 -13.30 1.39 28.35
CA SER A 72 -14.01 0.14 28.03
C SER A 72 -15.47 0.32 27.61
N THR A 73 -16.14 1.37 28.08
CA THR A 73 -17.55 1.66 27.77
C THR A 73 -17.70 2.66 26.62
N ASN A 74 -16.82 3.66 26.53
CA ASN A 74 -16.99 4.81 25.64
C ASN A 74 -15.99 4.86 24.46
N GLY A 75 -15.08 3.89 24.38
CA GLY A 75 -14.09 3.78 23.32
C GLY A 75 -12.90 4.74 23.47
N ALA A 76 -12.21 5.00 22.36
CA ALA A 76 -10.96 5.76 22.33
C ALA A 76 -11.14 7.27 22.57
N VAL A 77 -10.19 7.86 23.29
CA VAL A 77 -10.11 9.31 23.51
C VAL A 77 -9.52 9.98 22.27
N ILE A 78 -10.42 10.57 21.47
CA ILE A 78 -10.09 11.17 20.18
C ILE A 78 -8.96 12.20 20.27
N PHE A 79 -8.98 13.08 21.28
CA PHE A 79 -8.00 14.15 21.41
C PHE A 79 -6.56 13.63 21.54
N THR A 80 -6.35 12.52 22.27
CA THR A 80 -5.04 11.88 22.41
C THR A 80 -4.56 11.33 21.06
N LEU A 81 -5.43 10.64 20.31
CA LEU A 81 -5.12 10.16 18.96
C LEU A 81 -4.80 11.30 17.99
N GLU A 82 -5.51 12.41 18.06
CA GLU A 82 -5.30 13.58 17.19
C GLU A 82 -3.94 14.24 17.44
N LEU A 83 -3.47 14.29 18.70
CA LEU A 83 -2.14 14.80 19.04
C LEU A 83 -1.04 13.80 18.64
N LEU A 84 -1.26 12.49 18.82
CA LEU A 84 -0.34 11.45 18.35
C LEU A 84 -0.24 11.36 16.81
N ALA A 85 -1.27 11.82 16.08
CA ALA A 85 -1.19 11.93 14.62
C ALA A 85 -0.13 12.93 14.17
N ASP A 86 0.15 13.93 15.01
CA ASP A 86 1.17 14.97 14.85
C ASP A 86 1.28 15.56 13.43
N ARG A 87 0.13 15.90 12.85
CA ARG A 87 0.03 16.32 11.43
C ARG A 87 0.87 17.55 11.09
N HIS A 88 1.11 18.40 12.09
CA HIS A 88 1.88 19.64 11.96
C HIS A 88 3.29 19.54 12.55
N LYS A 89 3.72 18.34 12.97
CA LYS A 89 5.05 18.09 13.56
C LYS A 89 5.35 18.95 14.80
N LEU A 90 4.34 19.15 15.64
CA LEU A 90 4.44 19.89 16.91
C LEU A 90 5.08 19.03 18.02
N PHE A 91 4.93 17.71 17.94
CA PHE A 91 5.36 16.76 18.97
C PHE A 91 6.27 15.63 18.41
N PRO A 92 7.33 15.96 17.66
CA PRO A 92 8.05 15.01 16.80
C PRO A 92 8.83 13.92 17.55
N ASP A 93 9.13 14.13 18.83
CA ASP A 93 9.92 13.24 19.68
C ASP A 93 9.19 12.79 20.94
N ILE A 94 7.85 12.92 20.99
CA ILE A 94 7.04 12.29 22.04
C ILE A 94 6.89 10.78 21.76
N THR A 95 7.11 9.97 22.80
CA THR A 95 6.90 8.52 22.75
C THR A 95 6.03 8.05 23.92
N VAL A 96 5.30 6.94 23.71
CA VAL A 96 4.58 6.23 24.78
C VAL A 96 5.55 5.24 25.42
N CYS A 97 5.84 5.43 26.71
CA CYS A 97 6.79 4.58 27.45
C CYS A 97 6.11 3.56 28.37
N ALA A 98 4.88 3.82 28.80
CA ALA A 98 4.10 2.90 29.62
C ALA A 98 2.58 3.09 29.41
N GLU A 99 1.81 2.16 29.94
CA GLU A 99 0.36 2.21 29.99
C GLU A 99 -0.13 1.95 31.43
N ALA A 100 -1.26 2.55 31.79
CA ALA A 100 -1.92 2.35 33.07
C ALA A 100 -3.39 1.99 32.87
N TYR A 101 -3.94 1.16 33.75
CA TYR A 101 -5.35 0.79 33.76
C TYR A 101 -5.93 1.18 35.11
N LEU A 102 -7.06 1.90 35.09
CA LEU A 102 -7.77 2.31 36.29
C LEU A 102 -9.24 1.92 36.16
N ASP A 103 -9.72 1.14 37.12
CA ASP A 103 -11.14 0.81 37.24
C ASP A 103 -11.90 2.04 37.76
N VAL A 104 -12.88 2.47 36.99
CA VAL A 104 -13.69 3.65 37.25
C VAL A 104 -14.85 3.24 38.15
N SER A 105 -14.70 3.51 39.43
CA SER A 105 -15.81 3.45 40.39
C SER A 105 -16.34 4.85 40.67
N HIS A 106 -17.66 4.97 40.70
CA HIS A 106 -18.36 6.18 41.06
C HIS A 106 -18.79 6.13 42.52
N TYR A 107 -18.55 7.23 43.23
CA TYR A 107 -18.95 7.41 44.62
C TYR A 107 -19.89 8.60 44.70
N LEU A 108 -20.96 8.44 45.46
CA LEU A 108 -21.80 9.58 45.86
C LEU A 108 -21.13 10.26 47.04
N LEU A 109 -20.65 11.48 46.84
CA LEU A 109 -19.95 12.28 47.84
C LEU A 109 -20.84 13.40 48.33
N GLY A 110 -20.76 13.73 49.62
CA GLY A 110 -21.52 14.83 50.20
C GLY A 110 -21.15 15.03 51.66
N ARG A 111 -22.03 15.67 52.43
CA ARG A 111 -21.88 15.76 53.89
C ARG A 111 -22.88 14.84 54.56
N MET A 112 -22.40 14.02 55.47
CA MET A 112 -23.25 13.20 56.35
C MET A 112 -24.04 14.13 57.28
N PRO A 113 -25.34 13.90 57.49
CA PRO A 113 -26.10 14.65 58.47
C PRO A 113 -25.50 14.42 59.86
N ARG A 114 -25.12 15.50 60.56
CA ARG A 114 -24.61 15.42 61.94
C ARG A 114 -25.72 14.91 62.86
N ARG A 115 -25.65 13.63 63.23
CA ARG A 115 -26.44 12.91 64.27
C ARG A 115 -27.85 13.48 64.52
N THR A 116 -28.85 12.84 63.93
CA THR A 116 -30.20 12.74 64.53
C THR A 116 -30.42 11.28 64.94
N PRO A 117 -30.84 11.01 66.20
CA PRO A 117 -31.11 9.65 66.67
C PRO A 117 -32.50 9.23 66.19
N THR A 118 -32.63 8.94 64.90
CA THR A 118 -33.87 8.39 64.33
C THR A 118 -33.53 7.21 63.42
N ILE A 119 -34.31 6.14 63.59
CA ILE A 119 -34.24 4.86 62.89
C ILE A 119 -34.70 5.07 61.43
N ASP A 120 -33.93 5.83 60.65
CA ASP A 120 -34.16 5.95 59.22
C ASP A 120 -33.26 4.92 58.52
N SER A 121 -33.84 3.76 58.22
CA SER A 121 -33.16 2.72 57.44
C SER A 121 -32.74 3.30 56.07
N PRO A 122 -31.54 2.98 55.55
CA PRO A 122 -31.11 3.39 54.21
C PRO A 122 -32.12 3.02 53.10
N ASP A 123 -32.88 1.94 53.32
CA ASP A 123 -33.92 1.44 52.43
C ASP A 123 -35.18 2.35 52.34
N MET A 124 -35.31 3.38 53.18
CA MET A 124 -36.45 4.31 53.21
C MET A 124 -36.22 5.61 52.39
N SER A 125 -35.13 5.67 51.62
CA SER A 125 -34.87 6.76 50.67
C SER A 125 -35.36 6.37 49.27
N GLY A 126 -36.44 7.01 48.81
CA GLY A 126 -37.07 6.74 47.51
C GLY A 126 -38.42 6.03 47.64
N SER A 127 -39.51 6.73 47.30
CA SER A 127 -40.82 6.13 47.15
C SER A 127 -40.83 5.20 45.93
N CYS A 128 -40.73 3.89 46.18
CA CYS A 128 -40.92 2.86 45.16
C CYS A 128 -42.39 2.90 44.69
N THR A 129 -42.65 3.60 43.58
CA THR A 129 -43.95 3.56 42.88
C THR A 129 -43.80 2.67 41.65
N PRO A 130 -44.48 1.51 41.58
CA PRO A 130 -44.40 0.64 40.41
C PRO A 130 -45.13 1.33 39.26
N THR A 131 -44.39 1.75 38.23
CA THR A 131 -45.01 2.20 36.97
C THR A 131 -44.95 1.05 35.99
N THR A 132 -46.12 0.57 35.59
CA THR A 132 -46.38 -0.67 34.84
C THR A 132 -46.05 -0.54 33.35
N SER A 133 -44.81 -0.25 32.99
CA SER A 133 -44.42 -0.23 31.56
C SER A 133 -43.01 -0.71 31.23
N ILE A 134 -42.27 -1.28 32.18
CA ILE A 134 -40.99 -1.94 31.90
C ILE A 134 -40.96 -3.27 32.68
N PRO A 135 -40.74 -4.43 32.03
CA PRO A 135 -40.70 -5.70 32.73
C PRO A 135 -39.42 -5.73 33.58
N SER A 136 -39.59 -5.58 34.90
CA SER A 136 -38.57 -5.56 35.96
C SER A 136 -37.70 -4.29 35.99
N PRO A 137 -37.89 -3.36 36.94
CA PRO A 137 -36.89 -2.32 37.19
C PRO A 137 -35.60 -3.01 37.66
N LEU A 138 -34.49 -2.73 36.99
CA LEU A 138 -33.16 -3.20 37.40
C LEU A 138 -32.92 -2.76 38.85
N GLN A 139 -32.61 -3.70 39.74
CA GLN A 139 -32.27 -3.37 41.12
C GLN A 139 -30.89 -2.71 41.17
N PRO A 140 -30.72 -1.60 41.91
CA PRO A 140 -29.42 -0.95 42.06
C PRO A 140 -28.45 -1.88 42.79
N ARG A 141 -27.21 -1.92 42.31
CA ARG A 141 -26.15 -2.78 42.85
C ARG A 141 -25.62 -2.28 44.20
N ALA A 142 -25.61 -0.96 44.39
CA ALA A 142 -25.20 -0.31 45.62
C ALA A 142 -26.40 0.13 46.46
N LYS A 143 -26.19 0.19 47.77
CA LYS A 143 -27.10 0.81 48.73
C LYS A 143 -26.46 2.07 49.33
N PRO A 144 -27.26 3.08 49.69
CA PRO A 144 -26.78 4.21 50.47
C PRO A 144 -26.20 3.76 51.82
N LEU A 145 -25.13 4.42 52.26
CA LEU A 145 -24.52 4.24 53.58
C LEU A 145 -25.26 5.02 54.67
N CYS A 146 -26.05 6.02 54.28
CA CYS A 146 -26.91 6.82 55.16
C CYS A 146 -28.21 7.21 54.43
N SER A 147 -29.14 7.83 55.17
CA SER A 147 -30.31 8.47 54.55
C SER A 147 -29.87 9.58 53.60
N LEU A 148 -30.44 9.62 52.39
CA LEU A 148 -30.15 10.62 51.36
C LEU A 148 -31.25 11.69 51.21
N LYS A 149 -32.25 11.70 52.11
CA LYS A 149 -33.42 12.60 52.02
C LYS A 149 -33.07 14.09 52.03
N HIS A 150 -31.92 14.46 52.60
CA HIS A 150 -31.45 15.83 52.69
C HIS A 150 -30.78 16.33 51.41
N ILE A 151 -30.52 15.45 50.44
CA ILE A 151 -29.90 15.82 49.17
C ILE A 151 -30.96 16.41 48.24
N GLU A 152 -30.72 17.63 47.77
CA GLU A 152 -31.61 18.37 46.87
C GLU A 152 -31.05 18.48 45.46
N ARG A 153 -29.71 18.44 45.32
CA ARG A 153 -29.01 18.66 44.06
C ARG A 153 -27.77 17.79 43.95
N ILE A 154 -27.49 17.31 42.74
CA ILE A 154 -26.32 16.48 42.42
C ILE A 154 -25.54 17.15 41.29
N TYR A 155 -24.23 17.24 41.46
CA TYR A 155 -23.29 17.74 40.46
C TYR A 155 -22.45 16.59 39.91
N THR A 156 -22.27 16.50 38.60
CA THR A 156 -21.22 15.68 37.98
C THR A 156 -21.01 16.04 36.51
N HIS A 157 -20.05 15.37 35.88
CA HIS A 157 -19.85 15.46 34.43
C HIS A 157 -20.99 14.73 33.70
N PRO A 158 -21.52 15.25 32.56
CA PRO A 158 -22.65 14.67 31.85
C PRO A 158 -22.55 13.16 31.57
N GLN A 159 -21.33 12.68 31.30
CA GLN A 159 -21.07 11.26 31.04
C GLN A 159 -21.29 10.34 32.25
N ALA A 160 -21.13 10.84 33.48
CA ALA A 160 -21.32 10.04 34.69
C ALA A 160 -22.82 9.81 34.99
N TRP A 161 -23.73 10.65 34.48
CA TRP A 161 -25.16 10.45 34.64
C TRP A 161 -25.64 9.13 34.03
N GLY A 162 -25.25 8.88 32.78
CA GLY A 162 -25.60 7.66 32.06
C GLY A 162 -24.89 6.40 32.59
N GLN A 163 -24.00 6.56 33.57
CA GLN A 163 -23.31 5.45 34.22
C GLN A 163 -23.87 5.12 35.60
N CYS A 164 -24.82 5.91 36.14
CA CYS A 164 -25.38 5.74 37.48
C CYS A 164 -26.91 5.80 37.49
N GLU A 165 -27.58 5.52 36.37
CA GLU A 165 -29.01 5.74 36.21
C GLU A 165 -29.86 4.87 37.13
N ILE A 166 -29.44 3.63 37.35
CA ILE A 166 -30.19 2.66 38.16
C ILE A 166 -30.19 3.09 39.62
N PHE A 167 -29.02 3.48 40.14
CA PHE A 167 -28.89 3.98 41.51
C PHE A 167 -29.66 5.28 41.72
N LEU A 168 -29.50 6.24 40.80
CA LEU A 168 -30.19 7.53 40.88
C LEU A 168 -31.71 7.38 40.75
N GLY A 169 -32.18 6.49 39.88
CA GLY A 169 -33.60 6.20 39.70
C GLY A 169 -34.25 5.54 40.92
N ALA A 170 -33.49 4.74 41.67
CA ALA A 170 -33.97 4.06 42.87
C ALA A 170 -34.01 4.97 44.11
N TYR A 171 -32.94 5.72 44.39
CA TYR A 171 -32.79 6.42 45.68
C TYR A 171 -32.93 7.95 45.58
N LEU A 172 -32.73 8.54 44.40
CA LEU A 172 -32.59 10.00 44.21
C LEU A 172 -33.49 10.52 43.06
N LYS A 173 -34.72 10.02 43.00
CA LYS A 173 -35.71 10.40 41.99
C LYS A 173 -36.22 11.84 42.21
N GLY A 174 -36.16 12.68 41.19
CA GLY A 174 -36.68 14.04 41.22
C GLY A 174 -35.74 15.10 41.79
N ILE A 175 -34.51 14.71 42.14
CA ILE A 175 -33.45 15.61 42.59
C ILE A 175 -32.86 16.39 41.40
N GLU A 176 -32.46 17.63 41.65
CA GLU A 176 -31.87 18.50 40.63
C GLU A 176 -30.53 17.95 40.15
N ARG A 177 -30.35 17.81 38.84
CA ARG A 177 -29.11 17.33 38.21
C ARG A 177 -28.42 18.50 37.52
N ILE A 178 -27.19 18.81 37.94
CA ILE A 178 -26.43 19.96 37.45
C ILE A 178 -25.15 19.49 36.77
N ASP A 179 -25.03 19.82 35.49
CA ASP A 179 -23.85 19.49 34.68
C ASP A 179 -22.68 20.41 35.02
N VAL A 180 -21.51 19.80 35.22
CA VAL A 180 -20.26 20.52 35.44
C VAL A 180 -19.14 19.99 34.56
N SER A 181 -18.03 20.73 34.49
CA SER A 181 -16.92 20.43 33.57
C SER A 181 -16.15 19.14 33.90
N SER A 182 -16.19 18.64 35.14
CA SER A 182 -15.56 17.38 35.53
C SER A 182 -16.14 16.82 36.83
N THR A 183 -15.94 15.51 37.08
CA THR A 183 -16.32 14.85 38.34
C THR A 183 -15.61 15.46 39.55
N SER A 184 -14.33 15.83 39.39
CA SER A 184 -13.56 16.52 40.42
C SER A 184 -14.08 17.94 40.69
N ARG A 185 -14.49 18.68 39.65
CA ARG A 185 -15.12 20.00 39.84
C ARG A 185 -16.44 19.89 40.60
N ALA A 186 -17.18 18.80 40.43
CA ALA A 186 -18.37 18.53 41.23
C ALA A 186 -18.04 18.39 42.72
N ALA A 187 -17.00 17.62 43.06
CA ALA A 187 -16.55 17.48 44.45
C ALA A 187 -16.07 18.83 45.04
N GLU A 188 -15.40 19.66 44.24
CA GLU A 188 -14.99 21.00 44.67
C GLU A 188 -16.19 21.91 44.98
N ILE A 189 -17.22 21.90 44.13
CA ILE A 189 -18.46 22.68 44.36
C ILE A 189 -19.17 22.19 45.64
N VAL A 190 -19.27 20.88 45.84
CA VAL A 190 -19.93 20.29 47.02
C VAL A 190 -19.15 20.55 48.31
N LYS A 191 -17.81 20.66 48.23
CA LYS A 191 -16.98 21.09 49.35
C LYS A 191 -17.33 22.51 49.80
N GLU A 192 -17.54 23.42 48.86
CA GLU A 192 -17.91 24.82 49.11
C GLU A 192 -19.32 24.96 49.70
N ASP A 193 -20.22 24.01 49.41
CA ASP A 193 -21.56 23.99 49.99
C ASP A 193 -21.54 23.65 51.49
N THR A 194 -21.93 24.61 52.32
CA THR A 194 -22.02 24.46 53.77
C THR A 194 -23.38 23.96 54.25
N SER A 195 -24.41 23.99 53.40
CA SER A 195 -25.77 23.54 53.73
C SER A 195 -25.86 22.02 53.86
N GLY A 196 -24.98 21.28 53.18
CA GLY A 196 -24.94 19.83 53.17
C GLY A 196 -26.03 19.19 52.30
N THR A 197 -26.80 19.97 51.53
CA THR A 197 -27.87 19.46 50.65
C THR A 197 -27.38 19.11 49.24
N SER A 198 -26.12 19.42 48.93
CA SER A 198 -25.51 19.07 47.64
C SER A 198 -24.72 17.77 47.72
N ALA A 199 -24.78 16.97 46.66
CA ALA A 199 -23.94 15.79 46.46
C ALA A 199 -23.19 15.84 45.13
N ALA A 200 -22.09 15.10 45.03
CA ALA A 200 -21.29 14.95 43.82
C ALA A 200 -21.14 13.49 43.46
N ILE A 201 -21.10 13.18 42.16
CA ILE A 201 -20.65 11.87 41.68
C ILE A 201 -19.20 12.01 41.22
N ALA A 202 -18.28 11.38 41.95
CA ALA A 202 -16.84 11.47 41.69
C ALA A 202 -16.05 10.23 42.17
N SER A 203 -14.72 10.29 42.05
CA SER A 203 -13.79 9.25 42.51
C SER A 203 -13.66 9.23 44.04
N SER A 204 -13.22 8.11 44.61
CA SER A 204 -12.88 8.04 46.04
C SER A 204 -11.77 9.02 46.43
N LEU A 205 -10.80 9.24 45.53
CA LEU A 205 -9.71 10.19 45.73
C LEU A 205 -10.23 11.63 45.90
N ALA A 206 -11.32 12.01 45.22
CA ALA A 206 -11.95 13.30 45.40
C ALA A 206 -12.56 13.45 46.81
N ALA A 207 -13.08 12.37 47.39
CA ALA A 207 -13.58 12.38 48.77
C ALA A 207 -12.46 12.71 49.76
N GLU A 208 -11.31 12.06 49.61
CA GLU A 208 -10.14 12.27 50.48
C GLU A 208 -9.55 13.68 50.33
N ILE A 209 -9.31 14.14 49.09
CA ILE A 209 -8.69 15.44 48.82
C ILE A 209 -9.60 16.61 49.25
N HIS A 210 -10.90 16.48 49.03
CA HIS A 210 -11.87 17.53 49.37
C HIS A 210 -12.48 17.38 50.77
N ASN A 211 -12.11 16.33 51.51
CA ASN A 211 -12.64 16.00 52.83
C ASN A 211 -14.18 15.91 52.85
N LEU A 212 -14.72 15.15 51.89
CA LEU A 212 -16.16 14.86 51.76
C LEU A 212 -16.48 13.45 52.25
N ASP A 213 -17.68 13.28 52.81
CA ASP A 213 -18.16 11.98 53.22
C ASP A 213 -18.63 11.16 52.02
N ILE A 214 -18.36 9.86 52.05
CA ILE A 214 -18.88 8.91 51.07
C ILE A 214 -20.29 8.48 51.51
N LEU A 215 -21.30 8.88 50.76
CA LEU A 215 -22.72 8.56 50.99
C LEU A 215 -23.13 7.23 50.37
N ALA A 216 -22.49 6.84 49.26
CA ALA A 216 -22.66 5.53 48.62
C ALA A 216 -21.40 5.17 47.82
N LYS A 217 -21.08 3.87 47.76
CA LYS A 217 -19.90 3.33 47.06
C LYS A 217 -20.34 2.49 45.88
N GLY A 218 -19.63 2.59 44.75
CA GLY A 218 -19.88 1.73 43.60
C GLY A 218 -21.25 1.95 42.99
N ILE A 219 -21.65 3.21 42.82
CA ILE A 219 -23.00 3.56 42.33
C ILE A 219 -23.16 3.39 40.82
N GLU A 220 -22.09 3.02 40.13
CA GLU A 220 -22.09 2.73 38.71
C GLU A 220 -22.96 1.52 38.36
N ASP A 221 -23.68 1.63 37.24
CA ASP A 221 -24.55 0.58 36.74
C ASP A 221 -23.75 -0.66 36.33
N ARG A 222 -22.52 -0.47 35.85
CA ARG A 222 -21.61 -1.52 35.37
C ARG A 222 -20.29 -1.57 36.14
N GLU A 223 -19.88 -2.77 36.53
CA GLU A 223 -18.66 -3.03 37.33
C GLU A 223 -17.40 -3.11 36.45
N ASP A 224 -17.56 -3.30 35.14
CA ASP A 224 -16.49 -3.54 34.16
C ASP A 224 -15.96 -2.27 33.46
N ASN A 225 -16.12 -1.10 34.09
CA ASN A 225 -15.71 0.18 33.51
C ASN A 225 -14.24 0.52 33.81
N THR A 226 -13.32 0.02 32.99
CA THR A 226 -11.89 0.39 33.08
C THR A 226 -11.53 1.49 32.09
N THR A 227 -10.68 2.44 32.51
CA THR A 227 -10.03 3.43 31.64
C THR A 227 -8.54 3.14 31.52
N ARG A 228 -8.05 3.17 30.28
CA ARG A 228 -6.66 2.98 29.90
C ARG A 228 -5.99 4.33 29.63
N PHE A 229 -4.80 4.52 30.18
CA PHE A 229 -3.99 5.73 30.08
C PHE A 229 -2.63 5.43 29.46
N PHE A 230 -2.07 6.42 28.77
CA PHE A 230 -0.70 6.39 28.29
C PHE A 230 0.20 7.29 29.12
N VAL A 231 1.41 6.80 29.37
CA VAL A 231 2.52 7.58 29.89
C VAL A 231 3.39 8.00 28.72
N LEU A 232 3.50 9.31 28.54
CA LEU A 232 4.27 9.99 27.52
C LEU A 232 5.62 10.42 28.07
N ARG A 233 6.63 10.43 27.23
CA ARG A 233 7.95 11.02 27.51
C ARG A 233 8.53 11.64 26.26
N LYS A 234 9.50 12.53 26.44
CA LYS A 234 10.35 13.00 25.36
C LYS A 234 11.49 12.01 25.06
N GLY A 235 11.72 11.73 23.79
CA GLY A 235 12.72 10.81 23.28
C GLY A 235 12.41 9.34 23.58
N ILE A 236 13.35 8.46 23.22
CA ILE A 236 13.22 7.02 23.44
C ILE A 236 13.86 6.65 24.78
N ASP A 237 13.13 5.91 25.62
CA ASP A 237 13.67 5.34 26.83
C ASP A 237 14.73 4.27 26.52
N LYS A 238 15.99 4.55 26.88
CA LYS A 238 17.10 3.63 26.66
C LYS A 238 17.06 2.43 27.62
N SER A 239 16.38 2.54 28.76
CA SER A 239 16.23 1.45 29.75
C SER A 239 15.30 0.32 29.26
N LEU A 240 14.42 0.61 28.29
CA LEU A 240 13.49 -0.38 27.72
C LEU A 240 14.17 -1.52 26.96
N LYS A 241 15.47 -1.41 26.60
CA LYS A 241 16.22 -2.47 25.89
C LYS A 241 16.44 -3.75 26.69
N THR A 242 16.16 -3.74 27.99
CA THR A 242 16.46 -4.85 28.92
C THR A 242 15.23 -5.45 29.59
N SER A 243 14.01 -4.96 29.29
CA SER A 243 12.79 -5.44 29.96
C SER A 243 12.29 -6.78 29.36
N LYS A 244 12.14 -7.80 30.22
CA LYS A 244 11.65 -9.15 29.86
C LYS A 244 10.10 -9.28 29.84
N GLY A 245 9.38 -8.16 29.95
CA GLY A 245 7.91 -8.14 30.01
C GLY A 245 7.23 -8.28 28.64
N LYS A 246 5.91 -8.53 28.64
CA LYS A 246 5.08 -8.38 27.43
C LYS A 246 5.17 -6.94 26.96
N THR A 247 5.47 -6.74 25.69
CA THR A 247 5.61 -5.41 25.09
C THR A 247 4.48 -5.17 24.09
N LYS A 248 4.11 -3.91 23.91
CA LYS A 248 3.17 -3.48 22.88
C LYS A 248 3.80 -2.39 22.04
N SER A 249 3.37 -2.30 20.79
CA SER A 249 3.74 -1.22 19.87
C SER A 249 2.48 -0.57 19.34
N LEU A 250 2.42 0.76 19.41
CA LEU A 250 1.42 1.57 18.72
C LEU A 250 2.06 2.19 17.49
N ILE A 251 1.47 1.96 16.32
CA ILE A 251 1.91 2.57 15.07
C ILE A 251 0.76 3.34 14.43
N SER A 252 1.11 4.32 13.60
CA SER A 252 0.15 4.99 12.73
C SER A 252 0.57 4.90 11.26
N PHE A 253 -0.41 4.77 10.37
CA PHE A 253 -0.21 4.75 8.91
C PHE A 253 -1.44 5.28 8.17
N THR A 254 -1.27 5.62 6.90
CA THR A 254 -2.38 5.94 5.99
C THR A 254 -2.48 4.87 4.91
N ILE A 255 -3.66 4.72 4.32
CA ILE A 255 -3.90 3.80 3.20
C ILE A 255 -4.46 4.57 2.00
N ASP A 256 -4.26 4.04 0.81
CA ASP A 256 -4.97 4.54 -0.37
C ASP A 256 -6.43 4.08 -0.32
N HIS A 257 -7.34 5.01 -0.07
CA HIS A 257 -8.77 4.75 0.06
C HIS A 257 -9.46 4.45 -1.28
N ARG A 258 -8.73 4.51 -2.40
CA ARG A 258 -9.24 4.13 -3.73
C ARG A 258 -9.11 2.63 -4.02
N SER A 259 -8.30 1.91 -3.24
CA SER A 259 -8.05 0.47 -3.45
C SER A 259 -8.96 -0.37 -2.54
N PRO A 260 -9.93 -1.14 -3.08
CA PRO A 260 -10.76 -2.04 -2.28
C PRO A 260 -9.90 -3.06 -1.52
N GLY A 261 -10.13 -3.17 -0.21
CA GLY A 261 -9.36 -4.09 0.64
C GLY A 261 -7.95 -3.59 1.03
N ALA A 262 -7.59 -2.33 0.76
CA ALA A 262 -6.29 -1.77 1.16
C ALA A 262 -6.00 -1.95 2.67
N LEU A 263 -7.00 -1.74 3.53
CA LEU A 263 -6.84 -2.01 4.96
C LEU A 263 -6.60 -3.49 5.23
N ALA A 264 -7.32 -4.39 4.57
CA ALA A 264 -7.13 -5.83 4.72
C ALA A 264 -5.71 -6.27 4.33
N GLN A 265 -5.16 -5.71 3.25
CA GLN A 265 -3.77 -5.98 2.83
C GLN A 265 -2.75 -5.53 3.89
N VAL A 266 -2.99 -4.39 4.55
CA VAL A 266 -2.12 -3.95 5.66
C VAL A 266 -2.27 -4.87 6.87
N LEU A 267 -3.49 -5.29 7.19
CA LEU A 267 -3.76 -6.22 8.29
C LEU A 267 -3.14 -7.61 8.03
N ASP A 268 -3.08 -8.06 6.78
CA ASP A 268 -2.42 -9.30 6.37
C ASP A 268 -0.92 -9.30 6.67
N CYS A 269 -0.26 -8.13 6.72
CA CYS A 269 1.13 -8.04 7.16
C CYS A 269 1.29 -8.54 8.61
N PHE A 270 0.39 -8.17 9.52
CA PHE A 270 0.45 -8.61 10.92
C PHE A 270 0.18 -10.11 11.03
N ARG A 271 -0.79 -10.61 10.25
CA ARG A 271 -1.07 -12.05 10.15
C ARG A 271 0.15 -12.85 9.68
N GLY A 272 0.84 -12.38 8.64
CA GLY A 272 2.01 -13.05 8.07
C GLY A 272 3.17 -13.21 9.06
N TYR A 273 3.25 -12.37 10.09
CA TYR A 273 4.26 -12.45 11.15
C TYR A 273 3.72 -12.95 12.50
N ALA A 274 2.46 -13.43 12.54
CA ALA A 274 1.76 -13.85 13.75
C ALA A 274 1.78 -12.79 14.87
N LEU A 275 1.62 -11.52 14.50
CA LEU A 275 1.51 -10.40 15.43
C LEU A 275 0.05 -10.20 15.80
N ASN A 276 -0.25 -10.33 17.10
CA ASN A 276 -1.59 -10.15 17.63
C ASN A 276 -1.92 -8.66 17.76
N LEU A 277 -3.02 -8.23 17.13
CA LEU A 277 -3.51 -6.86 17.24
C LEU A 277 -4.39 -6.71 18.48
N THR A 278 -4.15 -5.67 19.27
CA THR A 278 -4.93 -5.38 20.50
C THR A 278 -5.88 -4.21 20.32
N SER A 279 -5.63 -3.32 19.36
CA SER A 279 -6.50 -2.18 19.07
C SER A 279 -6.30 -1.68 17.64
N ILE A 280 -7.38 -1.19 17.01
CA ILE A 280 -7.35 -0.48 15.74
C ILE A 280 -8.33 0.69 15.76
N ASN A 281 -7.83 1.90 15.49
CA ASN A 281 -8.61 3.13 15.49
C ASN A 281 -8.33 3.94 14.23
N SER A 282 -9.37 4.47 13.58
CA SER A 282 -9.24 5.33 12.40
C SER A 282 -9.62 6.77 12.71
N ARG A 283 -8.85 7.74 12.20
CA ARG A 283 -9.16 9.17 12.28
C ARG A 283 -9.10 9.80 10.89
N PRO A 284 -9.93 10.81 10.58
CA PRO A 284 -9.76 11.55 9.33
C PRO A 284 -8.36 12.17 9.23
N SER A 285 -7.75 12.06 8.05
CA SER A 285 -6.42 12.59 7.76
C SER A 285 -6.38 14.11 7.90
N LYS A 286 -7.48 14.82 7.54
CA LYS A 286 -7.58 16.29 7.47
C LYS A 286 -6.63 16.95 6.47
N VAL A 287 -5.77 16.20 5.80
CA VAL A 287 -4.92 16.66 4.68
C VAL A 287 -5.65 16.49 3.35
N ILE A 288 -6.25 15.32 3.14
CA ILE A 288 -7.04 14.99 1.95
C ILE A 288 -8.46 14.60 2.41
N PRO A 289 -9.53 15.12 1.77
CA PRO A 289 -10.90 14.73 2.08
C PRO A 289 -11.09 13.20 1.97
N PHE A 290 -11.86 12.64 2.91
CA PHE A 290 -12.22 11.21 2.93
C PHE A 290 -11.06 10.21 3.01
N GLN A 291 -9.87 10.67 3.41
CA GLN A 291 -8.77 9.79 3.81
C GLN A 291 -8.66 9.68 5.32
N TYR A 292 -8.09 8.58 5.77
CA TYR A 292 -7.96 8.24 7.19
C TYR A 292 -6.52 7.85 7.55
N ILE A 293 -6.11 8.24 8.74
CA ILE A 293 -4.95 7.71 9.45
C ILE A 293 -5.44 6.61 10.39
N PHE A 294 -4.79 5.46 10.34
CA PHE A 294 -5.06 4.30 11.18
C PHE A 294 -4.01 4.23 12.27
N PHE A 295 -4.45 4.04 13.50
CA PHE A 295 -3.65 3.72 14.67
C PHE A 295 -3.86 2.25 14.99
N VAL A 296 -2.80 1.46 14.93
CA VAL A 296 -2.84 0.03 15.19
C VAL A 296 -1.89 -0.30 16.33
N GLU A 297 -2.43 -0.97 17.33
CA GLU A 297 -1.66 -1.52 18.42
C GLU A 297 -1.52 -3.03 18.30
N PHE A 298 -0.34 -3.54 18.59
CA PHE A 298 -0.05 -4.96 18.56
C PHE A 298 0.97 -5.39 19.61
N GLU A 299 0.92 -6.67 19.98
CA GLU A 299 1.87 -7.28 20.91
C GLU A 299 3.23 -7.50 20.23
N GLY A 300 4.28 -6.96 20.85
CA GLY A 300 5.66 -6.98 20.38
C GLY A 300 6.32 -5.59 20.42
N SER A 301 7.65 -5.55 20.45
CA SER A 301 8.42 -4.32 20.42
C SER A 301 9.66 -4.46 19.57
N LYS A 302 9.93 -3.42 18.76
CA LYS A 302 11.17 -3.30 17.97
C LYS A 302 12.44 -3.34 18.83
N LEU A 303 12.35 -2.95 20.10
CA LEU A 303 13.48 -2.85 21.03
C LEU A 303 13.78 -4.19 21.74
N ASN A 304 12.78 -5.03 21.99
CA ASN A 304 12.89 -6.29 22.75
C ASN A 304 12.45 -7.51 21.94
N ASP A 305 12.95 -7.65 20.71
CA ASP A 305 12.60 -8.76 19.82
C ASP A 305 13.82 -9.63 19.45
N PRO A 306 14.05 -10.73 20.20
CA PRO A 306 15.09 -11.70 19.89
C PRO A 306 14.86 -12.42 18.54
N SER A 307 13.62 -12.41 18.02
CA SER A 307 13.20 -13.11 16.79
C SER A 307 13.08 -12.22 15.55
N ARG A 308 13.33 -10.91 15.66
CA ARG A 308 13.23 -9.87 14.61
C ARG A 308 11.87 -9.71 13.89
N ARG A 309 10.80 -10.36 14.34
CA ARG A 309 9.44 -10.32 13.74
C ARG A 309 8.86 -8.90 13.65
N SER A 310 8.97 -8.12 14.72
CA SER A 310 8.48 -6.73 14.81
C SER A 310 9.30 -5.72 13.99
N ARG A 311 10.60 -6.00 13.78
CA ARG A 311 11.50 -5.18 12.93
C ARG A 311 11.10 -5.25 11.47
N HIS A 312 10.59 -6.40 11.00
CA HIS A 312 10.13 -6.57 9.62
C HIS A 312 8.77 -5.91 9.35
N ALA A 313 7.85 -5.90 10.32
CA ALA A 313 6.59 -5.16 10.22
C ALA A 313 6.80 -3.63 10.19
N HIS A 314 7.71 -3.09 11.02
CA HIS A 314 8.03 -1.66 11.03
C HIS A 314 8.89 -1.18 9.84
N ALA A 315 9.78 -2.04 9.32
CA ALA A 315 10.64 -1.70 8.18
C ALA A 315 9.89 -1.66 6.84
N ALA A 316 8.65 -2.14 6.78
CA ALA A 316 7.81 -2.03 5.60
C ALA A 316 7.38 -0.57 5.29
N HIS A 317 7.54 0.38 6.23
CA HIS A 317 7.02 1.75 6.08
C HIS A 317 8.03 2.90 6.24
N ARG A 318 9.29 2.66 6.63
CA ARG A 318 10.34 3.70 6.62
C ARG A 318 11.30 3.45 5.47
N HIS A 319 11.23 4.33 4.47
CA HIS A 319 12.10 4.38 3.30
C HIS A 319 13.56 4.02 3.61
N LYS A 320 13.91 2.78 3.29
CA LYS A 320 14.99 2.49 2.34
C LYS A 320 14.30 2.10 1.03
N PRO A 321 14.83 2.46 -0.15
CA PRO A 321 14.34 1.88 -1.40
C PRO A 321 14.34 0.37 -1.22
N PRO A 322 13.29 -0.35 -1.67
CA PRO A 322 13.20 -1.77 -1.47
C PRO A 322 14.52 -2.38 -1.96
N SER A 323 15.24 -3.04 -1.05
CA SER A 323 16.21 -4.02 -1.49
C SER A 323 15.46 -4.93 -2.45
N LEU A 324 15.97 -5.00 -3.67
CA LEU A 324 15.43 -5.74 -4.80
C LEU A 324 15.54 -7.25 -4.58
N ASN A 325 14.99 -7.72 -3.45
CA ASN A 325 14.77 -9.13 -3.20
C ASN A 325 13.53 -9.55 -4.00
N ASN A 326 13.83 -10.00 -5.22
CA ASN A 326 12.96 -10.58 -6.26
C ASN A 326 12.12 -11.81 -5.83
N SER A 327 12.07 -12.17 -4.55
CA SER A 327 11.47 -13.43 -4.10
C SER A 327 10.07 -13.30 -3.48
N ARG A 328 9.48 -12.10 -3.37
CA ARG A 328 8.17 -11.90 -2.71
C ARG A 328 7.04 -11.28 -3.53
N ARG A 329 7.26 -10.74 -4.73
CA ARG A 329 6.15 -10.37 -5.61
C ARG A 329 5.58 -11.64 -6.25
N ARG A 330 4.32 -11.96 -5.95
CA ARG A 330 3.59 -13.05 -6.62
C ARG A 330 3.59 -12.79 -8.13
N ALA A 331 3.77 -13.84 -8.92
CA ALA A 331 3.68 -13.74 -10.37
C ALA A 331 2.27 -13.30 -10.77
N ASN A 332 2.18 -12.40 -11.74
CA ASN A 332 0.91 -11.95 -12.28
C ASN A 332 0.47 -12.92 -13.38
N TYR A 333 -0.79 -13.36 -13.36
CA TYR A 333 -1.33 -14.30 -14.33
C TYR A 333 -2.35 -13.59 -15.21
N ILE A 334 -2.01 -13.43 -16.50
CA ILE A 334 -2.85 -12.78 -17.48
C ILE A 334 -3.43 -13.88 -18.39
N TYR A 335 -4.74 -14.00 -18.40
CA TYR A 335 -5.44 -14.98 -19.24
C TYR A 335 -6.00 -14.30 -20.48
N ASP A 336 -5.93 -15.01 -21.60
CA ASP A 336 -6.55 -14.58 -22.85
C ASP A 336 -7.02 -15.78 -23.66
N TYR A 337 -7.90 -15.56 -24.63
CA TYR A 337 -8.36 -16.56 -25.58
C TYR A 337 -7.71 -16.28 -26.93
N LEU A 338 -6.96 -17.24 -27.46
CA LEU A 338 -6.29 -17.09 -28.77
C LEU A 338 -7.31 -17.20 -29.91
N SER A 339 -8.16 -16.19 -30.05
CA SER A 339 -9.06 -16.06 -31.21
C SER A 339 -8.29 -15.58 -32.44
N PRO A 340 -8.67 -15.96 -33.66
CA PRO A 340 -8.01 -15.46 -34.86
C PRO A 340 -8.17 -13.94 -35.04
N THR A 341 -9.14 -13.30 -34.37
CA THR A 341 -9.50 -11.90 -34.54
C THR A 341 -8.34 -10.93 -34.25
N GLN A 342 -7.67 -11.03 -33.10
CA GLN A 342 -6.61 -10.09 -32.73
C GLN A 342 -5.41 -10.19 -33.68
N SER A 343 -5.01 -11.41 -34.01
CA SER A 343 -3.95 -11.68 -35.00
C SER A 343 -4.31 -11.13 -36.39
N HIS A 344 -5.57 -11.30 -36.81
CA HIS A 344 -6.07 -10.77 -38.07
C HIS A 344 -6.11 -9.23 -38.08
N LEU A 345 -6.58 -8.59 -37.00
CA LEU A 345 -6.60 -7.13 -36.88
C LEU A 345 -5.19 -6.54 -36.86
N LEU A 346 -4.21 -7.23 -36.26
CA LEU A 346 -2.79 -6.84 -36.35
C LEU A 346 -2.31 -6.89 -37.81
N ASN A 347 -2.62 -7.96 -38.54
CA ASN A 347 -2.25 -8.07 -39.96
C ASN A 347 -2.90 -6.96 -40.80
N ILE A 348 -4.19 -6.68 -40.61
CA ILE A 348 -4.88 -5.56 -41.27
C ILE A 348 -4.21 -4.23 -40.93
N THR A 349 -3.89 -4.01 -39.65
CA THR A 349 -3.26 -2.78 -39.18
C THR A 349 -1.91 -2.54 -39.85
N LEU A 350 -1.17 -3.60 -40.15
CA LEU A 350 0.14 -3.54 -40.80
C LEU A 350 0.07 -3.59 -42.34
N ALA A 351 -1.07 -3.99 -42.93
CA ALA A 351 -1.21 -4.36 -44.35
C ALA A 351 -0.71 -3.31 -45.35
N ASP A 352 -0.78 -2.03 -44.99
CA ASP A 352 -0.33 -0.91 -45.83
C ASP A 352 1.15 -0.55 -45.65
N PHE A 353 1.82 -1.20 -44.69
CA PHE A 353 3.19 -0.88 -44.28
C PHE A 353 4.20 -1.98 -44.59
N LEU A 354 3.76 -3.24 -44.73
CA LEU A 354 4.64 -4.37 -45.05
C LEU A 354 4.25 -5.03 -46.38
N PRO A 355 5.22 -5.61 -47.12
CA PRO A 355 4.93 -6.41 -48.31
C PRO A 355 4.21 -7.72 -47.95
N GLU A 356 3.51 -8.31 -48.93
CA GLU A 356 2.73 -9.54 -48.72
C GLU A 356 3.57 -10.72 -48.19
N SER A 357 4.85 -10.77 -48.55
CA SER A 357 5.81 -11.78 -48.06
C SER A 357 6.08 -11.76 -46.56
N CYS A 358 5.73 -10.67 -45.85
CA CYS A 358 5.91 -10.57 -44.40
C CYS A 358 4.77 -11.21 -43.59
N TYR A 359 3.69 -11.63 -44.25
CA TYR A 359 2.51 -12.17 -43.60
C TYR A 359 2.47 -13.71 -43.60
N PRO A 360 1.76 -14.31 -42.63
CA PRO A 360 1.45 -15.74 -42.68
C PRO A 360 0.74 -16.12 -43.98
N SER A 361 0.96 -17.35 -44.46
CA SER A 361 0.44 -17.84 -45.74
C SER A 361 -1.08 -17.83 -45.87
N ASN A 362 -1.81 -17.79 -44.75
CA ASN A 362 -3.27 -17.71 -44.71
C ASN A 362 -3.81 -16.27 -44.70
N PHE A 363 -2.95 -15.26 -44.73
CA PHE A 363 -3.35 -13.85 -44.83
C PHE A 363 -3.09 -13.34 -46.25
N HIS A 364 -4.17 -12.96 -46.95
CA HIS A 364 -4.11 -12.36 -48.27
C HIS A 364 -4.75 -10.98 -48.27
N LYS A 365 -3.98 -9.96 -48.66
CA LYS A 365 -4.45 -8.57 -48.66
C LYS A 365 -5.61 -8.36 -49.63
N SER A 366 -5.64 -9.11 -50.73
CA SER A 366 -6.71 -9.10 -51.74
C SER A 366 -8.09 -9.50 -51.19
N ASN A 367 -8.15 -10.29 -50.10
CA ASN A 367 -9.42 -10.67 -49.48
C ASN A 367 -10.08 -9.48 -48.73
N LEU A 368 -9.32 -8.44 -48.39
CA LEU A 368 -9.83 -7.26 -47.67
C LEU A 368 -10.58 -6.28 -48.59
N THR A 369 -10.28 -6.30 -49.90
CA THR A 369 -10.83 -5.35 -50.88
C THR A 369 -12.12 -5.83 -51.54
N LEU A 370 -12.55 -7.07 -51.30
CA LEU A 370 -13.77 -7.63 -51.86
C LEU A 370 -14.92 -7.55 -50.83
N PRO A 371 -15.92 -6.68 -51.03
CA PRO A 371 -17.00 -6.46 -50.06
C PRO A 371 -17.94 -7.67 -49.83
N LEU A 372 -17.79 -8.75 -50.61
CA LEU A 372 -18.63 -9.95 -50.58
C LEU A 372 -17.83 -11.26 -50.58
N ALA A 373 -16.51 -11.22 -50.55
CA ALA A 373 -15.73 -12.44 -50.37
C ALA A 373 -15.84 -12.84 -48.89
N ARG A 374 -16.81 -13.71 -48.55
CA ARG A 374 -16.68 -14.51 -47.33
C ARG A 374 -15.27 -15.09 -47.39
N PRO A 375 -14.39 -14.83 -46.41
CA PRO A 375 -13.25 -15.70 -46.24
C PRO A 375 -13.85 -17.09 -46.18
N ARG A 376 -13.45 -18.01 -47.06
CA ARG A 376 -13.58 -19.43 -46.73
C ARG A 376 -12.68 -19.61 -45.51
N GLY A 377 -13.22 -19.29 -44.33
CA GLY A 377 -12.69 -19.83 -43.11
C GLY A 377 -12.73 -21.35 -43.25
N PRO A 378 -11.81 -22.05 -42.58
CA PRO A 378 -11.83 -23.50 -42.59
C PRO A 378 -13.24 -23.97 -42.20
N THR A 379 -13.83 -24.81 -43.04
CA THR A 379 -15.15 -25.39 -42.79
C THR A 379 -15.10 -26.24 -41.52
N LEU A 380 -16.21 -26.34 -40.78
CA LEU A 380 -16.32 -27.25 -39.62
C LEU A 380 -15.93 -28.70 -39.98
N GLN A 381 -16.08 -29.08 -41.26
CA GLN A 381 -15.61 -30.36 -41.81
C GLN A 381 -14.09 -30.46 -41.93
N GLU A 382 -13.35 -29.37 -42.14
CA GLU A 382 -11.88 -29.33 -42.10
C GLU A 382 -11.35 -29.27 -40.66
N ILE A 383 -12.15 -28.78 -39.71
CA ILE A 383 -11.84 -28.76 -38.27
C ILE A 383 -12.15 -30.13 -37.61
N GLN A 384 -13.14 -30.88 -38.11
CA GLN A 384 -13.60 -32.15 -37.54
C GLN A 384 -13.28 -33.39 -38.40
N GLY A 385 -12.83 -33.22 -39.63
CA GLY A 385 -12.53 -34.31 -40.57
C GLY A 385 -11.06 -34.70 -40.58
N GLY A 386 -10.67 -35.63 -39.71
CA GLY A 386 -9.32 -36.19 -39.74
C GLY A 386 -8.97 -37.09 -38.56
N LEU A 387 -9.77 -38.12 -38.29
CA LEU A 387 -9.41 -39.28 -37.44
C LEU A 387 -8.31 -40.16 -38.09
N GLY A 388 -7.32 -39.52 -38.70
CA GLY A 388 -6.18 -40.14 -39.37
C GLY A 388 -5.00 -39.17 -39.36
N SER A 389 -4.10 -39.36 -38.41
CA SER A 389 -2.67 -39.00 -38.43
C SER A 389 -2.20 -37.99 -39.50
N THR A 390 -2.24 -36.69 -39.22
CA THR A 390 -1.25 -35.67 -39.68
C THR A 390 -1.39 -34.39 -38.84
N ARG A 391 -0.26 -33.73 -38.49
CA ARG A 391 -0.19 -32.49 -37.69
C ARG A 391 -1.21 -31.42 -38.15
N PRO A 392 -1.82 -30.63 -37.23
CA PRO A 392 -2.62 -29.47 -37.63
C PRO A 392 -1.79 -28.51 -38.51
N SER A 393 -2.44 -27.90 -39.52
CA SER A 393 -1.77 -27.04 -40.49
C SER A 393 -1.13 -25.81 -39.81
N LYS A 394 0.07 -25.39 -40.25
CA LYS A 394 0.75 -24.13 -39.83
C LYS A 394 -0.16 -22.90 -39.86
N ALA A 395 -1.25 -22.92 -40.64
CA ALA A 395 -2.22 -21.83 -40.76
C ALA A 395 -2.98 -21.50 -39.45
N LEU A 396 -3.02 -22.41 -38.48
CA LEU A 396 -3.66 -22.17 -37.18
C LEU A 396 -2.67 -21.76 -36.09
N ASP A 397 -1.36 -21.89 -36.31
CA ASP A 397 -0.37 -21.50 -35.30
C ASP A 397 -0.30 -19.98 -35.15
N LEU A 398 -0.19 -19.51 -33.90
CA LEU A 398 0.01 -18.10 -33.60
C LEU A 398 1.39 -17.67 -34.13
N PRO A 399 1.48 -16.75 -35.10
CA PRO A 399 2.77 -16.36 -35.66
C PRO A 399 3.69 -15.73 -34.61
N GLN A 400 5.01 -15.98 -34.72
CA GLN A 400 5.98 -15.52 -33.73
C GLN A 400 5.97 -13.99 -33.61
N GLY A 401 5.77 -13.45 -32.40
CA GLY A 401 5.60 -12.02 -32.15
C GLY A 401 4.15 -11.54 -32.10
N HIS A 402 3.17 -12.31 -32.58
CA HIS A 402 1.76 -11.91 -32.47
C HIS A 402 1.24 -12.01 -31.04
N HIS A 403 1.89 -12.77 -30.15
CA HIS A 403 1.57 -12.79 -28.71
C HIS A 403 1.67 -11.42 -28.03
N LEU A 404 2.32 -10.43 -28.65
CA LEU A 404 2.47 -9.06 -28.13
C LEU A 404 1.17 -8.23 -28.18
N VAL A 405 0.19 -8.65 -28.98
CA VAL A 405 -1.18 -8.07 -28.99
C VAL A 405 -2.20 -8.94 -28.26
N TYR A 406 -1.72 -9.94 -27.53
CA TYR A 406 -2.51 -10.71 -26.57
C TYR A 406 -1.99 -10.44 -25.15
N PHE A 407 -2.75 -10.88 -24.16
CA PHE A 407 -2.40 -10.70 -22.75
C PHE A 407 -2.19 -9.23 -22.39
N PRO A 408 -3.20 -8.37 -22.66
CA PRO A 408 -3.14 -6.95 -22.34
C PRO A 408 -3.00 -6.72 -20.83
N PRO A 409 -2.54 -5.53 -20.41
CA PRO A 409 -2.61 -5.14 -19.00
C PRO A 409 -4.04 -5.27 -18.48
N GLN A 410 -4.22 -5.90 -17.31
CA GLN A 410 -5.54 -6.07 -16.67
C GLN A 410 -5.85 -4.95 -15.66
N VAL A 411 -5.21 -3.79 -15.83
CA VAL A 411 -5.31 -2.64 -14.93
C VAL A 411 -6.36 -1.67 -15.48
N LEU A 412 -7.28 -1.23 -14.62
CA LEU A 412 -8.29 -0.24 -14.99
C LEU A 412 -7.63 1.11 -15.28
N SER A 413 -8.24 1.92 -16.15
CA SER A 413 -7.72 3.25 -16.49
C SER A 413 -7.55 4.16 -15.26
N SER A 414 -8.35 3.98 -14.21
CA SER A 414 -8.24 4.71 -12.94
C SER A 414 -6.98 4.36 -12.13
N ASP A 415 -6.40 3.20 -12.40
CA ASP A 415 -5.31 2.60 -11.63
C ASP A 415 -3.98 2.64 -12.38
N LEU A 416 -3.98 3.07 -13.65
CA LEU A 416 -2.77 3.35 -14.41
C LEU A 416 -2.04 4.58 -13.83
N LEU A 417 -0.72 4.62 -14.00
CA LEU A 417 0.06 5.83 -13.73
C LEU A 417 -0.38 6.96 -14.69
N PRO A 418 -0.11 8.24 -14.37
CA PRO A 418 -0.56 9.38 -15.17
C PRO A 418 -0.12 9.34 -16.65
N ASP A 419 1.00 8.67 -16.94
CA ASP A 419 1.53 8.45 -18.29
C ASP A 419 0.91 7.25 -19.02
N GLY A 420 0.01 6.49 -18.38
CA GLY A 420 -0.58 5.25 -18.89
C GLY A 420 0.22 3.97 -18.58
N THR A 421 1.25 4.04 -17.73
CA THR A 421 2.07 2.89 -17.33
C THR A 421 1.35 1.98 -16.32
N ASP A 422 1.50 0.66 -16.49
CA ASP A 422 1.07 -0.35 -15.51
C ASP A 422 1.89 -0.22 -14.21
N PRO A 423 1.25 0.08 -13.06
CA PRO A 423 1.96 0.27 -11.79
C PRO A 423 2.67 -0.99 -11.28
N VAL A 424 2.25 -2.19 -11.68
CA VAL A 424 2.88 -3.46 -11.27
C VAL A 424 4.29 -3.58 -11.85
N GLN A 425 4.52 -2.98 -13.01
CA GLN A 425 5.81 -2.94 -13.69
C GLN A 425 6.72 -1.81 -13.19
N SER A 426 6.15 -0.83 -12.48
CA SER A 426 6.87 0.35 -11.99
C SER A 426 7.61 0.09 -10.67
N PRO A 427 8.81 0.66 -10.48
CA PRO A 427 9.48 0.71 -9.19
C PRO A 427 8.83 1.72 -8.22
N GLY A 428 7.93 2.59 -8.71
CA GLY A 428 7.28 3.65 -7.95
C GLY A 428 8.05 4.98 -7.95
N PRO A 429 7.51 6.03 -7.31
CA PRO A 429 8.17 7.33 -7.21
C PRO A 429 9.57 7.25 -6.57
N PRO A 430 10.55 8.06 -7.01
CA PRO A 430 10.43 9.18 -7.96
C PRO A 430 10.48 8.80 -9.45
N TYR A 431 10.60 7.51 -9.80
CA TYR A 431 10.81 7.07 -11.18
C TYR A 431 9.49 6.91 -11.95
N VAL A 432 8.90 8.04 -12.34
CA VAL A 432 7.57 8.12 -12.96
C VAL A 432 7.58 8.01 -14.49
N ARG A 433 8.74 8.14 -15.14
CA ARG A 433 8.87 8.07 -16.60
C ARG A 433 9.40 6.71 -17.04
N ARG A 434 8.77 6.07 -18.02
CA ARG A 434 9.14 4.73 -18.50
C ARG A 434 9.57 4.73 -19.96
N MET A 435 10.61 3.95 -20.28
CA MET A 435 10.98 3.60 -21.65
C MET A 435 11.21 2.09 -21.82
N TRP A 436 10.98 1.61 -23.04
CA TRP A 436 11.32 0.25 -23.45
C TRP A 436 12.77 0.18 -23.92
N ALA A 437 13.66 -0.46 -23.14
CA ALA A 437 15.08 -0.51 -23.45
C ALA A 437 15.46 -1.66 -24.40
N GLY A 438 14.68 -2.73 -24.43
CA GLY A 438 14.95 -3.92 -25.25
C GLY A 438 14.42 -5.19 -24.59
N GLY A 439 14.97 -6.33 -24.97
CA GLY A 439 14.55 -7.61 -24.42
C GLY A 439 15.10 -8.82 -25.16
N SER A 440 14.55 -9.97 -24.83
CA SER A 440 14.78 -11.21 -25.56
C SER A 440 13.52 -12.07 -25.64
N LEU A 441 13.44 -12.89 -26.68
CA LEU A 441 12.40 -13.88 -26.91
C LEU A 441 13.06 -15.24 -27.12
N VAL A 442 12.47 -16.28 -26.54
CA VAL A 442 12.81 -17.68 -26.81
C VAL A 442 11.52 -18.41 -27.12
N PHE A 443 11.51 -19.19 -28.19
CA PHE A 443 10.37 -20.01 -28.60
C PHE A 443 10.74 -21.48 -28.53
N ASP A 444 9.84 -22.31 -28.02
CA ASP A 444 10.00 -23.76 -28.04
C ASP A 444 9.96 -24.25 -29.50
N PRO A 445 11.01 -24.90 -30.03
CA PRO A 445 10.98 -25.44 -31.37
C PRO A 445 10.14 -26.72 -31.49
N ALA A 446 9.84 -27.41 -30.39
CA ALA A 446 9.06 -28.65 -30.40
C ALA A 446 8.06 -28.70 -29.23
N PRO A 447 7.11 -27.73 -29.16
CA PRO A 447 6.18 -27.67 -28.06
C PRO A 447 5.27 -28.89 -28.06
N ALA A 448 5.06 -29.47 -26.88
CA ALA A 448 4.12 -30.56 -26.69
C ALA A 448 2.71 -30.18 -27.18
N ARG A 449 2.35 -28.90 -27.03
CA ARG A 449 1.15 -28.31 -27.62
C ARG A 449 1.42 -26.86 -28.05
N PRO A 450 1.33 -26.52 -29.36
CA PRO A 450 1.60 -25.18 -29.86
C PRO A 450 0.51 -24.18 -29.47
N LEU A 451 0.82 -22.88 -29.58
CA LEU A 451 -0.17 -21.81 -29.47
C LEU A 451 -0.98 -21.73 -30.76
N VAL A 452 -2.24 -22.12 -30.71
CA VAL A 452 -3.15 -22.19 -31.86
C VAL A 452 -4.27 -21.16 -31.76
N LEU A 453 -4.71 -20.63 -32.89
CA LEU A 453 -5.78 -19.65 -33.05
C LEU A 453 -7.17 -20.31 -33.08
N ASP A 454 -7.45 -21.19 -32.12
CA ASP A 454 -8.69 -21.97 -32.01
C ASP A 454 -9.61 -21.49 -30.88
N ALA A 455 -9.36 -20.28 -30.36
CA ALA A 455 -9.99 -19.72 -29.17
C ALA A 455 -9.74 -20.51 -27.88
N SER A 456 -8.70 -21.35 -27.83
CA SER A 456 -8.21 -21.94 -26.58
C SER A 456 -7.80 -20.86 -25.59
N ARG A 457 -8.08 -21.11 -24.30
CA ARG A 457 -7.60 -20.27 -23.21
C ARG A 457 -6.12 -20.52 -22.97
N VAL A 458 -5.35 -19.44 -22.95
CA VAL A 458 -3.89 -19.43 -22.75
C VAL A 458 -3.56 -18.51 -21.58
N VAL A 459 -2.45 -18.79 -20.90
CA VAL A 459 -1.98 -17.99 -19.77
C VAL A 459 -0.61 -17.40 -20.04
N CYS A 460 -0.45 -16.14 -19.68
CA CYS A 460 0.83 -15.45 -19.61
C CYS A 460 1.16 -15.17 -18.14
N ARG A 461 2.18 -15.84 -17.62
CA ARG A 461 2.72 -15.60 -16.28
C ARG A 461 3.83 -14.56 -16.36
N GLU A 462 3.61 -13.41 -15.76
CA GLU A 462 4.54 -12.28 -15.71
C GLU A 462 5.22 -12.19 -14.33
N LYS A 463 6.54 -12.05 -14.30
CA LYS A 463 7.33 -11.92 -13.06
C LYS A 463 8.50 -10.96 -13.28
N ILE A 464 8.75 -10.07 -12.31
CA ILE A 464 9.98 -9.28 -12.28
C ILE A 464 11.13 -10.20 -11.84
N THR A 465 12.17 -10.33 -12.68
CA THR A 465 13.29 -11.25 -12.44
C THR A 465 14.59 -10.56 -12.09
N ASP A 466 14.76 -9.30 -12.48
CA ASP A 466 15.93 -8.49 -12.15
C ASP A 466 15.51 -7.02 -12.05
N VAL A 467 16.16 -6.29 -11.14
CA VAL A 467 16.10 -4.84 -11.14
C VAL A 467 17.48 -4.32 -10.78
N SER A 468 17.96 -3.35 -11.55
CA SER A 468 19.27 -2.73 -11.32
C SER A 468 19.17 -1.22 -11.45
N VAL A 469 19.88 -0.50 -10.58
CA VAL A 469 20.01 0.95 -10.65
C VAL A 469 21.34 1.29 -11.30
N LYS A 470 21.34 2.20 -12.28
CA LYS A 470 22.55 2.67 -12.95
C LYS A 470 22.51 4.19 -13.09
N GLY A 471 23.62 4.86 -12.80
CA GLY A 471 23.74 6.32 -12.88
C GLY A 471 24.58 6.86 -11.74
N ALA A 472 24.92 8.15 -11.78
CA ALA A 472 25.46 8.90 -10.65
C ALA A 472 24.32 9.59 -9.89
N ASP A 473 24.58 10.05 -8.66
CA ASP A 473 23.60 10.75 -7.83
C ASP A 473 22.90 11.89 -8.62
N SER A 474 21.56 11.91 -8.63
CA SER A 474 20.68 12.81 -9.41
C SER A 474 20.46 12.50 -10.90
N GLN A 475 21.01 11.39 -11.44
CA GLN A 475 20.67 10.87 -12.79
C GLN A 475 20.47 9.35 -12.80
N GLU A 476 20.01 8.80 -11.68
CA GLU A 476 19.78 7.37 -11.55
C GLU A 476 18.65 6.90 -12.48
N LYS A 477 18.88 5.75 -13.11
CA LYS A 477 17.89 5.03 -13.92
C LYS A 477 17.68 3.65 -13.34
N VAL A 478 16.43 3.25 -13.19
CA VAL A 478 16.05 1.92 -12.70
C VAL A 478 15.71 1.04 -13.88
N PHE A 479 16.52 0.01 -14.11
CA PHE A 479 16.25 -1.02 -15.11
C PHE A 479 15.45 -2.14 -14.45
N VAL A 480 14.29 -2.47 -14.99
CA VAL A 480 13.42 -3.56 -14.52
C VAL A 480 13.34 -4.61 -15.63
N THR A 481 13.78 -5.82 -15.35
CA THR A 481 13.63 -6.97 -16.26
C THR A 481 12.42 -7.79 -15.85
N ILE A 482 11.47 -7.91 -16.78
CA ILE A 482 10.22 -8.64 -16.63
C ILE A 482 10.31 -9.90 -17.50
N GLU A 483 10.11 -11.05 -16.89
CA GLU A 483 9.95 -12.33 -17.57
C GLU A 483 8.46 -12.65 -17.74
N ARG A 484 8.05 -12.95 -18.97
CA ARG A 484 6.70 -13.39 -19.35
C ARG A 484 6.79 -14.78 -19.96
N ARG A 485 6.12 -15.74 -19.35
CA ARG A 485 6.00 -17.12 -19.84
C ARG A 485 4.60 -17.33 -20.39
N VAL A 486 4.49 -17.58 -21.69
CA VAL A 486 3.23 -17.85 -22.37
C VAL A 486 3.12 -19.34 -22.62
N GLY A 487 2.04 -19.94 -22.14
CA GLY A 487 1.79 -21.37 -22.28
C GLY A 487 0.33 -21.72 -21.99
N LEU A 488 0.01 -23.00 -22.08
CA LEU A 488 -1.34 -23.47 -21.82
C LEU A 488 -1.57 -23.66 -20.33
N SER A 489 -2.76 -23.32 -19.86
CA SER A 489 -3.14 -23.56 -18.47
C SER A 489 -3.65 -24.99 -18.32
N SER A 490 -3.13 -25.75 -17.35
CA SER A 490 -3.87 -26.87 -16.76
C SER A 490 -4.68 -26.34 -15.57
N GLU A 491 -5.87 -26.89 -15.31
CA GLU A 491 -6.74 -26.41 -14.21
C GLU A 491 -6.17 -26.70 -12.82
N GLN A 492 -5.12 -27.53 -12.72
CA GLN A 492 -4.54 -28.01 -11.46
C GLN A 492 -3.27 -27.25 -11.01
N GLU A 493 -2.76 -26.29 -11.79
CA GLU A 493 -1.40 -25.71 -11.62
C GLU A 493 -1.37 -24.22 -11.28
N GLN A 494 -2.38 -23.67 -10.60
CA GLN A 494 -2.35 -22.26 -10.17
C GLN A 494 -1.18 -21.91 -9.23
N ASP A 495 -0.52 -22.91 -8.63
CA ASP A 495 0.65 -22.76 -7.74
C ASP A 495 2.00 -23.25 -8.32
N SER A 496 2.07 -23.68 -9.59
CA SER A 496 3.35 -24.10 -10.21
C SER A 496 4.26 -22.92 -10.57
N GLU A 497 5.58 -23.05 -10.38
CA GLU A 497 6.54 -22.00 -10.75
C GLU A 497 6.66 -21.78 -12.27
N VAL A 498 6.24 -22.74 -13.09
CA VAL A 498 6.31 -22.70 -14.55
C VAL A 498 4.98 -23.19 -15.14
N PRO A 499 4.35 -22.46 -16.08
CA PRO A 499 3.15 -22.95 -16.77
C PRO A 499 3.46 -24.26 -17.50
N ALA A 500 2.59 -25.28 -17.38
CA ALA A 500 2.69 -26.49 -18.20
C ALA A 500 2.76 -26.12 -19.68
N ASN A 501 3.83 -26.54 -20.36
CA ASN A 501 4.06 -26.25 -21.77
C ASN A 501 4.17 -24.74 -22.06
N THR A 502 5.08 -24.05 -21.37
CA THR A 502 5.52 -22.73 -21.85
C THR A 502 6.02 -22.87 -23.29
N VAL A 503 5.46 -22.10 -24.23
CA VAL A 503 5.81 -22.13 -25.66
C VAL A 503 6.64 -20.92 -26.05
N ALA A 504 6.43 -19.79 -25.38
CA ALA A 504 7.20 -18.58 -25.58
C ALA A 504 7.64 -18.00 -24.22
N LEU A 505 8.93 -17.68 -24.13
CA LEU A 505 9.54 -16.98 -23.02
C LEU A 505 10.00 -15.61 -23.51
N GLU A 506 9.46 -14.56 -22.92
CA GLU A 506 9.81 -13.18 -23.22
C GLU A 506 10.48 -12.54 -22.00
N ARG A 507 11.64 -11.91 -22.21
CA ARG A 507 12.25 -10.99 -21.23
C ARG A 507 12.16 -9.58 -21.76
N ARG A 508 11.49 -8.69 -21.04
CA ARG A 508 11.38 -7.27 -21.35
C ARG A 508 12.28 -6.48 -20.42
N ASN A 509 13.06 -5.55 -20.96
CA ASN A 509 13.86 -4.62 -20.18
C ASN A 509 13.21 -3.24 -20.27
N LEU A 510 12.64 -2.79 -19.16
CA LEU A 510 12.11 -1.45 -18.99
C LEU A 510 13.13 -0.60 -18.26
N VAL A 511 13.19 0.69 -18.59
CA VAL A 511 13.97 1.67 -17.86
C VAL A 511 13.05 2.75 -17.33
N PHE A 512 13.17 3.03 -16.03
CA PHE A 512 12.43 4.06 -15.34
C PHE A 512 13.37 5.19 -14.95
N MET A 513 12.88 6.41 -15.11
CA MET A 513 13.62 7.66 -14.91
C MET A 513 12.77 8.62 -14.10
N GLU A 514 13.42 9.53 -13.41
CA GLU A 514 12.75 10.62 -12.70
C GLU A 514 12.04 11.57 -13.67
N GLU A 515 11.09 12.33 -13.12
CA GLU A 515 10.38 13.39 -13.83
C GLU A 515 11.35 14.43 -14.40
N LYS A 516 11.02 14.98 -15.57
CA LYS A 516 11.77 16.08 -16.18
C LYS A 516 11.06 17.39 -15.90
N THR A 517 11.84 18.44 -15.69
CA THR A 517 11.30 19.81 -15.76
C THR A 517 10.90 20.13 -17.19
N VAL A 518 9.88 20.97 -17.37
CA VAL A 518 9.41 21.40 -18.71
C VAL A 518 10.54 22.02 -19.53
N ALA A 519 11.46 22.76 -18.90
CA ALA A 519 12.63 23.33 -19.55
C ALA A 519 13.59 22.25 -20.09
N ALA A 520 13.90 21.25 -19.26
CA ALA A 520 14.76 20.12 -19.67
C ALA A 520 14.09 19.26 -20.77
N ALA A 521 12.78 19.06 -20.69
CA ALA A 521 12.03 18.35 -21.73
C ALA A 521 12.11 19.08 -23.08
N LYS A 522 11.91 20.41 -23.09
CA LYS A 522 12.02 21.22 -24.31
C LYS A 522 13.44 21.21 -24.90
N GLU A 523 14.46 21.28 -24.07
CA GLU A 523 15.86 21.18 -24.50
C GLU A 523 16.15 19.82 -25.14
N ASP A 524 15.75 18.73 -24.49
CA ASP A 524 15.94 17.38 -25.01
C ASP A 524 15.17 17.15 -26.32
N ALA A 525 13.96 17.67 -26.46
CA ALA A 525 13.17 17.57 -27.68
C ALA A 525 13.81 18.32 -28.87
N ALA A 526 14.59 19.37 -28.59
CA ALA A 526 15.33 20.14 -29.60
C ALA A 526 16.71 19.54 -29.92
N ARG A 527 17.21 18.61 -29.09
CA ARG A 527 18.55 18.02 -29.28
C ARG A 527 18.58 17.11 -30.50
N PRO A 528 19.59 17.20 -31.38
CA PRO A 528 19.73 16.31 -32.51
C PRO A 528 19.98 14.86 -32.05
N ASP A 529 19.43 13.90 -32.80
CA ASP A 529 19.61 12.49 -32.49
C ASP A 529 21.08 12.07 -32.61
N LYS A 530 21.53 11.25 -31.67
CA LYS A 530 22.85 10.62 -31.77
C LYS A 530 22.80 9.49 -32.79
N ILE A 531 23.44 9.69 -33.94
CA ILE A 531 23.46 8.72 -35.04
C ILE A 531 24.60 7.72 -34.83
N LEU A 532 24.26 6.44 -34.68
CA LEU A 532 25.21 5.33 -34.74
C LEU A 532 25.06 4.61 -36.08
N LYS A 533 26.03 4.73 -36.99
CA LYS A 533 25.90 4.14 -38.34
C LYS A 533 25.93 2.59 -38.31
N PRO A 534 25.11 1.93 -39.14
CA PRO A 534 25.22 0.51 -39.40
C PRO A 534 26.60 0.12 -39.91
N ALA A 535 27.16 -0.93 -39.31
CA ALA A 535 28.43 -1.51 -39.75
C ALA A 535 28.23 -2.61 -40.81
N LEU A 536 26.98 -3.05 -41.00
CA LEU A 536 26.61 -4.19 -41.83
C LEU A 536 25.71 -3.71 -42.96
N THR A 537 25.88 -4.28 -44.15
CA THR A 537 24.95 -4.12 -45.27
C THR A 537 23.84 -5.17 -45.18
N PRO A 538 22.57 -4.80 -45.32
CA PRO A 538 21.46 -5.75 -45.25
C PRO A 538 21.38 -6.64 -46.51
N ASP A 539 20.94 -7.88 -46.32
CA ASP A 539 20.57 -8.77 -47.44
C ASP A 539 19.17 -8.42 -47.96
N ALA A 540 18.27 -8.07 -47.04
CA ALA A 540 16.95 -7.54 -47.36
C ALA A 540 16.58 -6.37 -46.44
N SER A 541 15.80 -5.43 -46.97
CA SER A 541 15.36 -4.25 -46.24
C SER A 541 13.93 -3.88 -46.64
N VAL A 542 13.09 -3.59 -45.65
CA VAL A 542 11.71 -3.14 -45.84
C VAL A 542 11.56 -1.75 -45.26
N SER A 543 11.09 -0.81 -46.08
CA SER A 543 10.92 0.57 -45.69
C SER A 543 9.50 0.87 -45.21
N ILE A 544 9.38 1.59 -44.10
CA ILE A 544 8.11 1.86 -43.42
C ILE A 544 8.12 3.31 -42.95
N THR A 545 6.98 4.00 -43.08
CA THR A 545 6.75 5.31 -42.45
C THR A 545 5.58 5.18 -41.49
N PRO A 546 5.82 4.91 -40.19
CA PRO A 546 4.75 4.76 -39.21
C PRO A 546 3.90 6.01 -39.11
N THR A 547 2.58 5.89 -39.20
CA THR A 547 1.67 7.03 -39.06
C THR A 547 1.12 7.11 -37.64
N GLN A 548 0.59 8.28 -37.25
CA GLN A 548 -0.16 8.42 -35.99
C GLN A 548 -1.33 7.42 -35.91
N SER A 549 -2.03 7.19 -37.03
CA SER A 549 -3.09 6.20 -37.14
C SER A 549 -2.61 4.78 -36.88
N LEU A 550 -1.41 4.41 -37.36
CA LEU A 550 -0.81 3.10 -37.07
C LEU A 550 -0.52 2.96 -35.57
N LEU A 551 0.09 3.98 -34.95
CA LEU A 551 0.41 3.98 -33.52
C LEU A 551 -0.88 3.87 -32.67
N PHE A 552 -1.92 4.63 -33.01
CA PHE A 552 -3.22 4.55 -32.34
C PHE A 552 -3.85 3.15 -32.44
N ARG A 553 -3.90 2.57 -33.66
CA ARG A 553 -4.45 1.21 -33.86
C ARG A 553 -3.68 0.16 -33.08
N PHE A 554 -2.35 0.24 -33.06
CA PHE A 554 -1.52 -0.68 -32.29
C PHE A 554 -1.72 -0.52 -30.77
N SER A 555 -1.83 0.72 -30.27
CA SER A 555 -2.19 1.01 -28.88
C SER A 555 -3.55 0.41 -28.50
N ALA A 556 -4.55 0.52 -29.38
CA ALA A 556 -5.87 -0.07 -29.15
C ALA A 556 -5.81 -1.61 -29.12
N LEU A 557 -5.08 -2.24 -30.05
CA LEU A 557 -4.93 -3.70 -30.10
C LEU A 557 -4.16 -4.27 -28.90
N SER A 558 -3.11 -3.58 -28.46
CA SER A 558 -2.28 -4.01 -27.32
C SER A 558 -2.76 -3.49 -25.97
N PHE A 559 -3.87 -2.74 -25.94
CA PHE A 559 -4.39 -2.03 -24.77
C PHE A 559 -3.33 -1.18 -24.05
N ASN A 560 -2.45 -0.54 -24.84
CA ASN A 560 -1.35 0.27 -24.35
C ASN A 560 -1.73 1.75 -24.35
N ALA A 561 -2.03 2.27 -23.16
CA ALA A 561 -2.51 3.63 -22.94
C ALA A 561 -1.39 4.68 -22.79
N HIS A 562 -0.13 4.35 -23.07
CA HIS A 562 0.98 5.23 -22.72
C HIS A 562 0.99 6.53 -23.55
N GLY A 563 1.08 7.69 -22.89
CA GLY A 563 0.91 9.02 -23.47
C GLY A 563 1.85 9.32 -24.65
N ILE A 564 3.08 8.78 -24.63
CA ILE A 564 4.08 8.95 -25.71
C ILE A 564 3.66 8.42 -27.08
N HIS A 565 2.60 7.61 -27.13
CA HIS A 565 2.06 7.04 -28.38
C HIS A 565 0.80 7.76 -28.87
N LEU A 566 0.22 8.62 -28.03
CA LEU A 566 -1.13 9.16 -28.22
C LEU A 566 -1.13 10.69 -28.33
N ASP A 567 -0.34 11.37 -27.50
CA ASP A 567 -0.35 12.83 -27.37
C ASP A 567 1.00 13.47 -27.77
N PRO A 568 1.07 14.15 -28.94
CA PRO A 568 2.28 14.85 -29.38
C PRO A 568 2.69 16.02 -28.48
N GLN A 569 1.76 16.63 -27.75
CA GLN A 569 2.07 17.69 -26.79
C GLN A 569 2.74 17.10 -25.55
N TYR A 570 2.18 16.03 -24.98
CA TYR A 570 2.80 15.29 -23.87
C TYR A 570 4.24 14.86 -24.19
N CYS A 571 4.47 14.31 -25.40
CA CYS A 571 5.81 13.96 -25.87
C CYS A 571 6.80 15.12 -25.75
N ARG A 572 6.41 16.30 -26.26
CA ARG A 572 7.31 17.46 -26.36
C ARG A 572 7.51 18.19 -25.04
N GLU A 573 6.44 18.34 -24.27
CA GLU A 573 6.43 19.21 -23.09
C GLU A 573 6.74 18.48 -21.78
N VAL A 574 6.52 17.16 -21.72
CA VAL A 574 6.71 16.34 -20.51
C VAL A 574 7.88 15.37 -20.67
N GLU A 575 7.91 14.61 -21.77
CA GLU A 575 8.89 13.52 -21.92
C GLU A 575 10.22 13.95 -22.57
N GLY A 576 10.18 15.01 -23.37
CA GLY A 576 11.31 15.55 -24.12
C GLY A 576 11.57 14.81 -25.43
N HIS A 577 10.50 14.42 -26.11
CA HIS A 577 10.50 13.78 -27.43
C HIS A 577 9.88 14.72 -28.47
N ARG A 578 10.52 14.87 -29.64
CA ARG A 578 10.06 15.81 -30.67
C ARG A 578 8.69 15.46 -31.27
N ASN A 579 8.31 14.19 -31.24
CA ASN A 579 7.03 13.70 -31.76
C ASN A 579 6.63 12.39 -31.06
N LEU A 580 5.48 11.82 -31.44
CA LEU A 580 5.02 10.50 -31.01
C LEU A 580 6.07 9.42 -31.27
N LEU A 581 6.28 8.57 -30.28
CA LEU A 581 7.23 7.47 -30.37
C LEU A 581 6.58 6.20 -30.91
N VAL A 582 7.30 5.47 -31.76
CA VAL A 582 6.94 4.11 -32.17
C VAL A 582 7.12 3.16 -30.97
N HIS A 583 6.13 2.30 -30.71
CA HIS A 583 6.19 1.36 -29.59
C HIS A 583 7.37 0.40 -29.71
N GLY A 584 8.06 0.13 -28.60
CA GLY A 584 9.04 -0.96 -28.51
C GLY A 584 8.50 -2.32 -29.02
N PRO A 585 7.31 -2.78 -28.56
CA PRO A 585 6.71 -4.01 -29.07
C PRO A 585 6.31 -3.93 -30.54
N LEU A 586 5.89 -2.76 -31.07
CA LEU A 586 5.62 -2.61 -32.50
C LEU A 586 6.90 -2.78 -33.33
N SER A 587 8.01 -2.14 -32.92
CA SER A 587 9.32 -2.34 -33.54
C SER A 587 9.73 -3.81 -33.55
N LEU A 588 9.49 -4.53 -32.45
CA LEU A 588 9.76 -5.97 -32.36
C LEU A 588 8.88 -6.80 -33.31
N VAL A 589 7.57 -6.52 -33.39
CA VAL A 589 6.67 -7.18 -34.36
C VAL A 589 7.15 -6.97 -35.79
N LEU A 590 7.57 -5.76 -36.15
CA LEU A 590 8.07 -5.44 -37.48
C LEU A 590 9.36 -6.21 -37.79
N MET A 591 10.34 -6.21 -36.87
CA MET A 591 11.60 -6.96 -37.02
C MET A 591 11.35 -8.46 -37.20
N LEU A 592 10.47 -9.05 -36.38
CA LEU A 592 10.14 -10.47 -36.47
C LEU A 592 9.41 -10.79 -37.77
N SER A 593 8.53 -9.91 -38.26
CA SER A 593 7.77 -10.13 -39.50
C SER A 593 8.66 -10.09 -40.74
N VAL A 594 9.58 -9.13 -40.81
CA VAL A 594 10.56 -9.07 -41.90
C VAL A 594 11.55 -10.23 -41.80
N LEU A 595 12.01 -10.61 -40.62
CA LEU A 595 12.88 -11.78 -40.45
C LEU A 595 12.20 -13.06 -40.92
N ARG A 596 10.94 -13.31 -40.53
CA ARG A 596 10.18 -14.50 -40.95
C ARG A 596 10.08 -14.61 -42.47
N SER A 597 9.96 -13.48 -43.18
CA SER A 597 9.90 -13.48 -44.66
C SER A 597 11.18 -13.99 -45.33
N GLN A 598 12.31 -14.05 -44.60
CA GLN A 598 13.60 -14.51 -45.09
C GLN A 598 13.97 -15.93 -44.63
N LEU A 599 13.12 -16.58 -43.83
CA LEU A 599 13.36 -17.93 -43.35
C LEU A 599 12.97 -18.97 -44.40
N GLN A 600 13.70 -20.09 -44.40
CA GLN A 600 13.35 -21.26 -45.21
C GLN A 600 12.18 -22.04 -44.59
N GLU A 601 11.58 -22.96 -45.34
CA GLU A 601 10.30 -23.61 -44.98
C GLU A 601 10.31 -24.38 -43.63
N GLU A 602 11.46 -24.94 -43.24
CA GLU A 602 11.63 -25.66 -41.96
C GLU A 602 12.20 -24.79 -40.82
N GLU A 603 12.60 -23.56 -41.14
CA GLU A 603 13.26 -22.65 -40.21
C GLU A 603 12.24 -21.88 -39.37
N MET A 604 12.61 -21.65 -38.11
CA MET A 604 11.86 -20.80 -37.21
C MET A 604 12.79 -20.01 -36.30
N ILE A 605 12.30 -18.90 -35.75
CA ILE A 605 13.08 -18.10 -34.81
C ILE A 605 13.13 -18.86 -33.48
N PHE A 606 14.28 -19.36 -33.08
CA PHE A 606 14.44 -20.02 -31.77
C PHE A 606 14.66 -18.99 -30.67
N LYS A 607 15.57 -18.04 -30.90
CA LYS A 607 15.90 -16.96 -29.97
C LYS A 607 16.02 -15.64 -30.71
N PHE A 608 15.60 -14.56 -30.08
CA PHE A 608 15.73 -13.21 -30.60
C PHE A 608 16.09 -12.23 -29.48
N ASP A 609 17.27 -11.64 -29.51
CA ASP A 609 17.71 -10.61 -28.57
C ASP A 609 17.69 -9.25 -29.26
N TYR A 610 17.23 -8.19 -28.59
CA TYR A 610 17.19 -6.85 -29.17
C TYR A 610 17.34 -5.73 -28.13
N ARG A 611 17.78 -4.57 -28.61
CA ARG A 611 17.98 -3.37 -27.82
C ARG A 611 17.58 -2.13 -28.61
N ASN A 612 16.85 -1.25 -27.95
CA ASN A 612 16.52 0.08 -28.47
C ASN A 612 17.69 1.03 -28.15
N LEU A 613 18.22 1.66 -29.18
CA LEU A 613 19.41 2.53 -29.12
C LEU A 613 19.05 4.00 -29.33
N ALA A 614 18.07 4.28 -30.18
CA ALA A 614 17.57 5.62 -30.46
C ALA A 614 16.04 5.60 -30.63
N PRO A 615 15.35 6.72 -30.33
CA PRO A 615 13.92 6.83 -30.53
C PRO A 615 13.55 6.73 -32.02
N LEU A 616 12.40 6.10 -32.29
CA LEU A 616 11.75 6.08 -33.59
C LEU A 616 10.48 6.92 -33.49
N TYR A 617 10.23 7.78 -34.49
CA TYR A 617 9.13 8.74 -34.45
C TYR A 617 8.08 8.48 -35.53
N ALA A 618 6.85 8.87 -35.23
CA ALA A 618 5.78 8.88 -36.22
C ALA A 618 6.07 9.87 -37.36
N SER A 619 5.60 9.52 -38.55
CA SER A 619 5.78 10.23 -39.81
C SER A 619 7.22 10.35 -40.30
N GLU A 620 8.15 9.59 -39.70
CA GLU A 620 9.53 9.47 -40.15
C GLU A 620 9.76 8.11 -40.80
N LYS A 621 10.48 8.10 -41.92
CA LYS A 621 10.85 6.87 -42.62
C LYS A 621 11.83 6.07 -41.77
N MET A 622 11.64 4.77 -41.68
CA MET A 622 12.57 3.83 -41.08
C MET A 622 12.70 2.58 -41.95
N ASN A 623 13.82 1.88 -41.85
CA ASN A 623 14.06 0.65 -42.62
C ASN A 623 14.31 -0.51 -41.66
N VAL A 624 13.55 -1.58 -41.81
CA VAL A 624 13.78 -2.84 -41.10
C VAL A 624 14.71 -3.69 -41.97
N CYS A 625 15.90 -3.93 -41.46
CA CYS A 625 17.01 -4.54 -42.17
C CYS A 625 17.32 -5.91 -41.56
N VAL A 626 17.58 -6.89 -42.42
CA VAL A 626 17.93 -8.26 -42.03
C VAL A 626 19.16 -8.72 -42.82
N ARG A 627 20.04 -9.44 -42.14
CA ARG A 627 21.22 -10.04 -42.74
C ARG A 627 21.50 -11.41 -42.13
N ARG A 628 21.76 -12.40 -42.96
CA ARG A 628 22.20 -13.72 -42.51
C ARG A 628 23.70 -13.70 -42.25
N ASP A 629 24.15 -14.24 -41.13
CA ASP A 629 25.58 -14.30 -40.84
C ASP A 629 26.26 -15.30 -41.81
N PRO A 630 27.22 -14.86 -42.64
CA PRO A 630 27.86 -15.74 -43.61
C PRO A 630 28.73 -16.81 -42.94
N LYS A 631 29.16 -16.61 -41.70
CA LYS A 631 29.97 -17.57 -40.93
C LYS A 631 29.11 -18.55 -40.13
N GLN A 632 27.89 -18.15 -39.77
CA GLN A 632 26.97 -18.95 -38.98
C GLN A 632 25.56 -18.88 -39.58
N SER A 633 25.24 -19.82 -40.47
CA SER A 633 23.97 -19.82 -41.22
C SER A 633 22.71 -19.85 -40.34
N SER A 634 22.81 -20.34 -39.11
CA SER A 634 21.72 -20.34 -38.12
C SER A 634 21.54 -19.01 -37.39
N LYS A 635 22.29 -17.96 -37.74
CA LYS A 635 22.26 -16.65 -37.07
C LYS A 635 21.90 -15.53 -38.06
N PHE A 636 21.08 -14.61 -37.60
CA PHE A 636 20.74 -13.39 -38.32
C PHE A 636 21.02 -12.15 -37.47
N ASP A 637 21.55 -11.11 -38.10
CA ASP A 637 21.54 -9.75 -37.58
C ASP A 637 20.28 -9.04 -38.09
N VAL A 638 19.53 -8.40 -37.20
CA VAL A 638 18.30 -7.67 -37.54
C VAL A 638 18.34 -6.30 -36.90
N TRP A 639 18.04 -5.24 -37.64
CA TRP A 639 18.07 -3.88 -37.07
C TRP A 639 17.03 -2.99 -37.73
N ILE A 640 16.74 -1.87 -37.08
CA ILE A 640 15.95 -0.77 -37.66
C ILE A 640 16.86 0.43 -37.82
N GLU A 641 16.90 0.97 -39.02
CA GLU A 641 17.53 2.26 -39.33
C GLU A 641 16.50 3.37 -39.21
N GLY A 642 16.82 4.44 -38.49
CA GLY A 642 15.99 5.64 -38.43
C GLY A 642 16.07 6.47 -39.72
N SER A 643 15.35 7.59 -39.75
CA SER A 643 15.27 8.52 -40.89
C SER A 643 16.63 9.04 -41.38
N HIS A 644 17.62 9.09 -40.48
CA HIS A 644 18.98 9.55 -40.75
C HIS A 644 19.97 8.39 -41.01
N GLY A 645 19.49 7.16 -41.16
CA GLY A 645 20.29 5.97 -41.50
C GLY A 645 21.12 5.40 -40.35
N GLY A 646 20.92 5.85 -39.11
CA GLY A 646 21.55 5.27 -37.91
C GLY A 646 20.75 4.11 -37.31
N TYR A 647 21.42 3.22 -36.57
CA TYR A 647 20.76 2.19 -35.76
C TYR A 647 19.81 2.85 -34.74
N ALA A 648 18.53 2.58 -34.88
CA ALA A 648 17.51 2.89 -33.87
C ALA A 648 17.22 1.69 -32.97
N VAL A 649 17.13 0.49 -33.57
CA VAL A 649 16.98 -0.78 -32.85
C VAL A 649 18.00 -1.77 -33.42
N LYS A 650 18.67 -2.53 -32.56
CA LYS A 650 19.60 -3.59 -32.97
C LYS A 650 19.19 -4.89 -32.32
N GLY A 651 19.20 -5.98 -33.07
CA GLY A 651 18.91 -7.31 -32.59
C GLY A 651 19.67 -8.40 -33.34
N SER A 652 19.58 -9.60 -32.79
CA SER A 652 20.20 -10.82 -33.32
C SER A 652 19.27 -11.99 -33.08
N ALA A 653 19.11 -12.84 -34.09
CA ALA A 653 18.28 -14.03 -34.03
C ALA A 653 19.12 -15.30 -34.17
N LEU A 654 18.74 -16.34 -33.44
CA LEU A 654 19.16 -17.71 -33.69
C LEU A 654 17.97 -18.48 -34.26
N ILE A 655 18.23 -19.21 -35.33
CA ILE A 655 17.23 -19.99 -36.08
C ILE A 655 17.33 -21.45 -35.67
N GLY A 656 16.18 -22.01 -35.30
CA GLY A 656 16.01 -23.44 -35.03
C GLY A 656 15.26 -24.15 -36.16
N ARG A 657 15.13 -25.47 -36.05
CA ARG A 657 14.26 -26.27 -36.89
C ARG A 657 12.99 -26.64 -36.15
N SER A 658 11.85 -26.42 -36.79
CA SER A 658 10.56 -26.77 -36.21
C SER A 658 10.45 -28.29 -36.00
N GLY A 659 10.06 -28.71 -34.79
CA GLY A 659 9.88 -30.11 -34.38
C GLY A 659 11.12 -30.81 -33.83
N VAL A 660 12.28 -30.14 -33.72
CA VAL A 660 13.50 -30.71 -33.12
C VAL A 660 13.62 -30.26 -31.67
N LYS A 661 13.71 -31.21 -30.72
CA LYS A 661 13.90 -30.88 -29.29
C LYS A 661 15.27 -30.25 -29.06
N THR A 662 15.27 -29.01 -28.56
CA THR A 662 16.43 -28.35 -27.96
C THR A 662 16.13 -28.06 -26.49
N PRO A 663 17.13 -28.00 -25.58
CA PRO A 663 16.90 -27.63 -24.19
C PRO A 663 16.13 -26.31 -24.09
N PHE A 664 15.03 -26.33 -23.34
CA PHE A 664 14.04 -25.25 -23.26
C PHE A 664 14.06 -24.53 -21.89
N ASP A 665 14.94 -24.94 -20.97
CA ASP A 665 15.11 -24.21 -19.72
C ASP A 665 16.05 -23.01 -19.92
N GLY A 666 15.76 -21.91 -19.23
CA GLY A 666 16.59 -20.71 -19.25
C GLY A 666 17.93 -20.86 -18.52
N SER A 667 18.44 -22.08 -18.33
CA SER A 667 19.73 -22.38 -17.73
C SER A 667 20.63 -23.11 -18.72
N GLU A 668 21.12 -22.38 -19.73
CA GLU A 668 22.47 -22.64 -20.18
C GLU A 668 23.23 -21.34 -20.36
N ALA A 669 24.32 -21.28 -19.59
CA ALA A 669 25.44 -20.41 -19.83
C ALA A 669 25.94 -20.61 -21.27
N LEU A 670 26.49 -19.54 -21.82
CA LEU A 670 27.48 -19.61 -22.89
C LEU A 670 28.44 -20.78 -22.64
N GLU A 671 28.40 -21.81 -23.48
CA GLU A 671 29.58 -22.60 -23.84
C GLU A 671 29.29 -23.51 -25.06
N LYS A 672 29.35 -22.89 -26.25
CA LYS A 672 30.29 -23.28 -27.33
C LYS A 672 30.30 -22.23 -28.43
#